data_AF-A0A4Q7BM72-F1
#
_entry.id   AF-A0A4Q7BM72-F1
#
_cell.length_a   1.000
_cell.length_b   1.000
_cell.length_c   1.000
_cell.angle_alpha   90.00
_cell.angle_beta   90.00
_cell.angle_gamma   90.00
#
_symmetry.space_group_name_H-M   'P 1'
#
loop_
_entity.id
_entity.type
_entity.pdbx_description
1 polymer ?
#
loop_
_entity_poly.entity_id
_entity_poly.type
_entity_poly.pdbx_seq_one_letter_code
_entity_poly.pdbx_strand_id
1 'polypeptide(L)'
;MNTFVNGQETYQQLVDQIVEIKNQIKNLNEIAKENTLLKAISAQKWYGFKNKREIVFDSHTGILFPNFEYIPHISYEDWENEKKNYELNEIGKKLWRSLDDIGINDEIKGKYWTTDFVSHFPKKYSGKTPVKLYIACIDSKYSWVTDFHKDSDRRGNYLLHTSKNYFWEYKKDLKMLPALRVIDNPSLLPDYPRLTPHEKAKIILDSFIEKEWIPNFEPFLERAYRIKEGVFSFIEFMESEDEFQDRIDVAQQQCDEYNRIFDAYYQQIQLQKQLVVLESQIAELPEPAPINVFTSDFDYRLDLDNYDLPVIQSSVWQYSQASQQWINTLLNRIDEWENEHLDLVKNTVELNQELDKKLPVSINVTAEEKQLLEAQLQHLEKRLDLGLTPLRSHLINLLSEAQQISFNLEQTNTLLGLAQIEQQARPSFELLAEHTAILCTKTLKEMEWLDESLDFVKMVVSVLRKSAEDYLILVDKYQQDLIQIGLDNSIETEEITKWFAEWRNERLSLLKQIQPLLDAGLNRIIDEQTVLDVLPCIEQYQNELDQFYLQKRLGIHTTYAFQPNGHRQEKLEKEQELTKLVHQFMQQLEKVIFNTQTTAQKIWLIRFSEVWQQGVVNEITDFLAKEQLIERDDVVLIMSEELRKVQQQNLAACLQDAQSYSEALAQREKDVNTLIFKMRKALQK
;
A
#
# COMPACT_ATOMS: atom_id res chain seq x y z
N MET A 1 -17.18 32.18 4.28
CA MET A 1 -16.52 31.82 3.02
C MET A 1 -15.04 32.25 2.98
N ASN A 2 -14.66 33.54 3.11
CA ASN A 2 -13.24 33.96 3.02
C ASN A 2 -12.27 33.41 4.09
N THR A 3 -12.74 33.04 5.29
CA THR A 3 -11.91 32.44 6.34
C THR A 3 -11.73 30.93 6.19
N PHE A 4 -12.63 30.25 5.46
CA PHE A 4 -12.59 28.80 5.26
C PHE A 4 -11.66 28.40 4.09
N VAL A 5 -11.71 29.19 3.00
CA VAL A 5 -10.80 29.03 1.84
C VAL A 5 -9.35 29.22 2.26
N ASN A 6 -9.06 30.22 3.10
CA ASN A 6 -7.71 30.45 3.63
C ASN A 6 -7.20 29.28 4.51
N GLY A 7 -8.08 28.57 5.22
CA GLY A 7 -7.69 27.44 6.08
C GLY A 7 -7.31 26.18 5.28
N GLN A 8 -8.07 25.87 4.24
CA GLN A 8 -7.77 24.75 3.33
C GLN A 8 -6.54 25.02 2.45
N GLU A 9 -6.38 26.24 1.96
CA GLU A 9 -5.16 26.64 1.25
C GLU A 9 -3.92 26.53 2.15
N THR A 10 -4.04 26.91 3.43
CA THR A 10 -2.94 26.77 4.40
C THR A 10 -2.63 25.31 4.71
N TYR A 11 -3.65 24.45 4.86
CA TYR A 11 -3.45 23.01 5.08
C TYR A 11 -2.78 22.34 3.88
N GLN A 12 -3.26 22.60 2.66
CA GLN A 12 -2.67 22.04 1.45
C GLN A 12 -1.23 22.50 1.26
N GLN A 13 -0.93 23.77 1.54
CA GLN A 13 0.44 24.29 1.51
C GLN A 13 1.36 23.56 2.50
N LEU A 14 0.87 23.23 3.70
CA LEU A 14 1.64 22.47 4.69
C LEU A 14 1.87 21.01 4.24
N VAL A 15 0.86 20.38 3.63
CA VAL A 15 0.99 19.02 3.07
C VAL A 15 2.00 18.98 1.93
N ASP A 16 1.96 19.93 1.01
CA ASP A 16 2.89 20.03 -0.11
C ASP A 16 4.34 20.22 0.39
N GLN A 17 4.53 21.06 1.42
CA GLN A 17 5.83 21.24 2.08
C GLN A 17 6.33 19.94 2.72
N ILE A 18 5.46 19.15 3.36
CA ILE A 18 5.84 17.85 3.91
C ILE A 18 6.32 16.89 2.82
N VAL A 19 5.62 16.85 1.68
CA VAL A 19 6.01 16.00 0.54
C VAL A 19 7.37 16.42 -0.01
N GLU A 20 7.60 17.73 -0.14
CA GLU A 20 8.89 18.25 -0.59
C GLU A 20 10.03 17.88 0.38
N ILE A 21 9.84 18.10 1.68
CA ILE A 21 10.82 17.76 2.72
C ILE A 21 11.12 16.26 2.73
N LYS A 22 10.09 15.40 2.59
CA LYS A 22 10.26 13.93 2.51
C LYS A 22 11.11 13.52 1.30
N ASN A 23 10.90 14.16 0.15
CA ASN A 23 11.72 13.93 -1.04
C ASN A 23 13.17 14.41 -0.85
N GLN A 24 13.38 15.57 -0.23
CA GLN A 24 14.73 16.06 0.11
C GLN A 24 15.46 15.10 1.06
N ILE A 25 14.80 14.61 2.11
CA ILE A 25 15.36 13.60 3.03
C ILE A 25 15.72 12.31 2.27
N LYS A 26 14.87 11.85 1.34
CA LYS A 26 15.14 10.66 0.52
C LYS A 26 16.42 10.81 -0.29
N ASN A 27 16.63 11.96 -0.92
CA ASN A 27 17.84 12.24 -1.69
C ASN A 27 19.09 12.33 -0.79
N LEU A 28 18.95 12.92 0.40
CA LEU A 28 20.05 13.02 1.35
C LEU A 28 20.47 11.68 1.96
N ASN A 29 19.54 10.72 2.13
CA ASN A 29 19.84 9.38 2.64
C ASN A 29 20.89 8.62 1.82
N GLU A 30 21.00 8.89 0.52
CA GLU A 30 22.02 8.24 -0.34
C GLU A 30 23.45 8.72 -0.01
N ILE A 31 23.57 9.93 0.54
CA ILE A 31 24.84 10.61 0.87
C ILE A 31 25.16 10.51 2.37
N ALA A 32 24.16 10.70 3.24
CA ALA A 32 24.25 10.82 4.70
C ALA A 32 24.53 9.48 5.41
N LYS A 33 25.68 8.88 5.12
CA LYS A 33 26.09 7.58 5.65
C LYS A 33 26.67 7.74 7.06
N GLU A 34 25.82 7.63 8.07
CA GLU A 34 26.20 7.73 9.49
C GLU A 34 27.41 6.86 9.84
N ASN A 35 27.44 5.59 9.42
CA ASN A 35 28.55 4.68 9.69
C ASN A 35 29.90 5.18 9.13
N THR A 36 29.90 5.93 8.03
CA THR A 36 31.11 6.54 7.47
C THR A 36 31.59 7.68 8.36
N LEU A 37 30.67 8.51 8.88
CA LEU A 37 31.00 9.57 9.83
C LEU A 37 31.51 9.01 11.15
N LEU A 38 30.91 7.93 11.67
CA LEU A 38 31.36 7.30 12.91
C LEU A 38 32.78 6.76 12.77
N LYS A 39 33.13 6.18 11.61
CA LYS A 39 34.51 5.79 11.30
C LYS A 39 35.46 6.99 11.24
N ALA A 40 35.08 8.05 10.53
CA ALA A 40 35.86 9.28 10.44
C ALA A 40 36.09 9.91 11.83
N ILE A 41 35.04 9.93 12.66
CA ILE A 41 35.09 10.48 14.02
C ILE A 41 35.99 9.65 14.92
N SER A 42 35.95 8.32 14.79
CA SER A 42 36.85 7.44 15.54
C SER A 42 38.32 7.59 15.15
N ALA A 43 38.61 8.08 13.94
CA ALA A 43 39.97 8.19 13.40
C ALA A 43 40.60 9.56 13.63
N GLN A 44 39.83 10.63 13.77
CA GLN A 44 40.34 11.98 13.96
C GLN A 44 40.23 12.45 15.42
N LYS A 45 41.33 12.97 15.94
CA LYS A 45 41.47 13.37 17.35
C LYS A 45 40.96 14.77 17.65
N TRP A 46 41.18 15.69 16.71
CA TRP A 46 40.98 17.12 16.92
C TRP A 46 39.99 17.67 15.93
N TYR A 47 39.13 18.57 16.38
CA TYR A 47 38.13 19.20 15.52
C TYR A 47 38.12 20.70 15.71
N GLY A 48 38.40 21.44 14.64
CA GLY A 48 37.85 22.77 14.49
C GLY A 48 36.40 22.69 14.03
N PHE A 49 35.65 23.78 14.17
CA PHE A 49 34.26 23.86 13.72
C PHE A 49 34.05 25.01 12.74
N LYS A 50 33.36 24.75 11.63
CA LYS A 50 33.08 25.76 10.60
C LYS A 50 32.31 26.96 11.17
N ASN A 51 31.40 26.72 12.11
CA ASN A 51 30.54 27.73 12.72
C ASN A 51 31.01 28.18 14.13
N LYS A 52 32.08 27.61 14.68
CA LYS A 52 32.65 27.96 15.99
C LYS A 52 34.18 28.01 15.92
N ARG A 53 34.69 29.01 15.19
CA ARG A 53 36.11 29.09 14.80
C ARG A 53 37.10 29.27 15.96
N GLU A 54 36.66 29.82 17.09
CA GLU A 54 37.52 30.19 18.23
C GLU A 54 37.84 29.01 19.15
N ILE A 55 37.26 27.84 18.89
CA ILE A 55 37.42 26.64 19.72
C ILE A 55 37.94 25.45 18.90
N VAL A 56 38.62 24.54 19.60
CA VAL A 56 39.08 23.25 19.11
C VAL A 56 38.65 22.18 20.11
N PHE A 57 38.08 21.09 19.62
CA PHE A 57 37.62 19.97 20.44
C PHE A 57 38.56 18.78 20.37
N ASP A 58 38.84 18.18 21.53
CA ASP A 58 39.56 16.91 21.68
C ASP A 58 38.58 15.75 21.86
N SER A 59 38.50 14.85 20.88
CA SER A 59 37.59 13.70 20.91
C SER A 59 37.93 12.67 21.99
N HIS A 60 39.16 12.63 22.48
CA HIS A 60 39.58 11.65 23.49
C HIS A 60 39.20 12.07 24.91
N THR A 61 39.10 13.37 25.15
CA THR A 61 38.88 13.91 26.50
C THR A 61 37.57 14.64 26.66
N GLY A 62 36.89 14.99 25.55
CA GLY A 62 35.65 15.77 25.59
C GLY A 62 35.87 17.23 26.01
N ILE A 63 37.10 17.73 25.84
CA ILE A 63 37.53 19.07 26.28
C ILE A 63 37.68 19.99 25.07
N LEU A 64 37.23 21.24 25.25
CA LEU A 64 37.50 22.35 24.36
C LEU A 64 38.76 23.11 24.79
N PHE A 65 39.52 23.51 23.78
CA PHE A 65 40.65 24.42 23.88
C PHE A 65 40.41 25.63 22.99
N PRO A 66 41.04 26.78 23.27
CA PRO A 66 41.00 27.91 22.37
C PRO A 66 41.74 27.62 21.06
N ASN A 67 41.19 28.12 19.96
CA ASN A 67 41.87 28.15 18.68
C ASN A 67 42.70 29.45 18.57
N PHE A 68 43.99 29.35 18.85
CA PHE A 68 44.89 30.51 18.85
C PHE A 68 45.23 31.04 17.44
N GLU A 69 44.66 30.44 16.39
CA GLU A 69 44.63 31.06 15.06
C GLU A 69 43.73 32.30 15.02
N TYR A 70 42.67 32.33 15.85
CA TYR A 70 41.66 33.39 15.85
C TYR A 70 41.64 34.22 17.13
N ILE A 71 42.20 33.71 18.23
CA ILE A 71 42.17 34.38 19.53
C ILE A 71 43.58 34.50 20.13
N PRO A 72 43.88 35.58 20.88
CA PRO A 72 45.20 35.77 21.47
C PRO A 72 45.43 34.85 22.68
N HIS A 73 46.70 34.52 22.93
CA HIS A 73 47.10 33.87 24.17
C HIS A 73 46.97 34.81 25.37
N ILE A 74 46.44 34.30 26.47
CA ILE A 74 46.26 35.05 27.73
C ILE A 74 47.49 34.85 28.61
N SER A 75 47.94 35.91 29.28
CA SER A 75 49.04 35.78 30.24
C SER A 75 48.61 34.97 31.45
N TYR A 76 49.54 34.24 32.06
CA TYR A 76 49.25 33.49 33.28
C TYR A 76 48.83 34.43 34.43
N GLU A 77 49.33 35.67 34.48
CA GLU A 77 48.98 36.65 35.52
C GLU A 77 47.57 37.21 35.36
N ASP A 78 47.12 37.41 34.12
CA ASP A 78 45.82 38.02 33.82
C ASP A 78 44.65 37.01 33.91
N TRP A 79 44.95 35.71 33.82
CA TRP A 79 43.94 34.64 33.75
C TRP A 79 42.91 34.70 34.89
N GLU A 80 43.33 34.94 36.13
CA GLU A 80 42.41 34.98 37.28
C GLU A 80 41.34 36.10 37.17
N ASN A 81 41.67 37.19 36.50
CA ASN A 81 40.75 38.28 36.22
C ASN A 81 39.93 37.99 34.95
N GLU A 82 40.58 37.54 33.89
CA GLU A 82 39.93 37.28 32.60
C GLU A 82 38.93 36.12 32.65
N LYS A 83 39.21 35.04 33.40
CA LYS A 83 38.35 33.85 33.49
C LYS A 83 36.92 34.13 33.96
N LYS A 84 36.69 35.27 34.65
CA LYS A 84 35.36 35.69 35.14
C LYS A 84 34.41 36.06 33.99
N ASN A 85 34.95 36.50 32.86
CA ASN A 85 34.19 36.90 31.68
C ASN A 85 34.61 36.15 30.42
N TYR A 86 35.62 35.27 30.51
CA TYR A 86 36.10 34.50 29.38
C TYR A 86 35.00 33.59 28.80
N GLU A 87 34.76 33.76 27.52
CA GLU A 87 33.82 33.02 26.69
C GLU A 87 34.34 33.02 25.26
N LEU A 88 34.17 31.91 24.54
CA LEU A 88 34.60 31.76 23.15
C LEU A 88 33.40 31.30 22.32
N ASN A 89 33.10 32.00 21.22
CA ASN A 89 31.88 31.79 20.42
C ASN A 89 30.60 31.59 21.26
N GLU A 90 30.45 32.38 22.33
CA GLU A 90 29.33 32.35 23.30
C GLU A 90 29.24 31.07 24.14
N ILE A 91 30.32 30.27 24.19
CA ILE A 91 30.37 29.00 24.91
C ILE A 91 31.12 29.17 26.23
N GLY A 92 30.50 28.66 27.30
CA GLY A 92 31.18 28.38 28.56
C GLY A 92 31.53 29.60 29.40
N LYS A 93 30.77 30.70 29.29
CA LYS A 93 30.96 31.89 30.14
C LYS A 93 31.11 31.50 31.61
N LYS A 94 32.22 31.89 32.24
CA LYS A 94 32.60 31.55 33.64
C LYS A 94 32.90 30.07 33.93
N LEU A 95 32.80 29.19 32.93
CA LEU A 95 33.04 27.75 33.06
C LEU A 95 34.45 27.35 32.63
N TRP A 96 35.14 28.17 31.82
CA TRP A 96 36.54 27.93 31.46
C TRP A 96 37.43 27.93 32.71
N ARG A 97 38.39 27.01 32.70
CA ARG A 97 39.34 26.79 33.80
C ARG A 97 40.74 26.63 33.24
N SER A 98 41.74 26.69 34.11
CA SER A 98 43.05 26.23 33.71
C SER A 98 43.00 24.72 33.44
N LEU A 99 43.84 24.21 32.53
CA LEU A 99 43.92 22.76 32.31
C LEU A 99 44.24 21.98 33.60
N ASP A 100 45.05 22.58 34.47
CA ASP A 100 45.42 22.09 35.81
C ASP A 100 44.18 21.89 36.72
N ASP A 101 43.26 22.87 36.71
CA ASP A 101 42.03 22.86 37.53
C ASP A 101 40.98 21.83 37.07
N ILE A 102 41.04 21.36 35.82
CA ILE A 102 40.06 20.38 35.27
C ILE A 102 40.33 18.94 35.74
N GLY A 103 41.36 18.75 36.58
CA GLY A 103 41.58 17.55 37.38
C GLY A 103 42.65 16.63 36.81
N ILE A 104 43.90 16.89 37.18
CA ILE A 104 45.10 16.05 36.92
C ILE A 104 45.33 15.03 38.08
N ASN A 105 44.26 14.45 38.64
CA ASN A 105 44.38 13.59 39.83
C ASN A 105 44.45 12.07 39.55
N ASP A 106 44.59 11.64 38.30
CA ASP A 106 44.86 10.24 37.93
C ASP A 106 46.21 10.13 37.19
N GLU A 107 47.04 9.13 37.53
CA GLU A 107 48.33 8.85 36.86
C GLU A 107 48.20 8.70 35.33
N ILE A 108 47.06 8.18 34.85
CA ILE A 108 46.74 8.01 33.43
C ILE A 108 46.55 9.38 32.73
N LYS A 109 45.95 10.35 33.41
CA LYS A 109 45.72 11.71 32.88
C LYS A 109 47.02 12.51 32.84
N GLY A 110 47.88 12.35 33.85
CA GLY A 110 49.20 13.02 33.90
C GLY A 110 50.08 12.68 32.68
N LYS A 111 50.13 11.41 32.26
CA LYS A 111 50.85 11.01 31.04
C LYS A 111 50.24 11.62 29.78
N TYR A 112 48.93 11.54 29.60
CA TYR A 112 48.25 12.11 28.44
C TYR A 112 48.57 13.60 28.25
N TRP A 113 48.51 14.40 29.33
CA TRP A 113 48.75 15.85 29.24
C TRP A 113 50.21 16.23 29.01
N THR A 114 51.15 15.41 29.49
CA THR A 114 52.59 15.73 29.47
C THR A 114 53.31 15.18 28.24
N THR A 115 52.83 14.07 27.67
CA THR A 115 53.38 13.49 26.43
C THR A 115 52.43 13.65 25.26
N ASP A 116 51.17 13.21 25.39
CA ASP A 116 50.32 13.00 24.22
C ASP A 116 49.65 14.29 23.73
N PHE A 117 49.20 15.17 24.64
CA PHE A 117 48.62 16.45 24.27
C PHE A 117 49.66 17.32 23.56
N VAL A 118 50.84 17.47 24.15
CA VAL A 118 51.90 18.31 23.59
C VAL A 118 52.36 17.79 22.24
N SER A 119 52.56 16.47 22.10
CA SER A 119 53.02 15.88 20.84
C SER A 119 51.96 15.86 19.74
N HIS A 120 50.67 15.86 20.08
CA HIS A 120 49.60 15.65 19.09
C HIS A 120 48.63 16.82 18.93
N PHE A 121 48.71 17.89 19.72
CA PHE A 121 47.86 19.07 19.51
C PHE A 121 48.18 19.70 18.14
N PRO A 122 47.20 20.02 17.28
CA PRO A 122 47.51 20.47 15.92
C PRO A 122 48.24 21.80 15.90
N LYS A 123 49.38 21.87 15.21
CA LYS A 123 50.19 23.09 15.08
C LYS A 123 49.41 24.27 14.50
N LYS A 124 48.48 24.01 13.58
CA LYS A 124 47.59 25.02 12.98
C LYS A 124 46.91 25.90 14.04
N TYR A 125 46.46 25.30 15.14
CA TYR A 125 45.72 25.99 16.20
C TYR A 125 46.60 26.63 17.27
N SER A 126 47.94 26.55 17.16
CA SER A 126 48.89 27.06 18.16
C SER A 126 49.19 28.56 18.05
N GLY A 127 48.69 29.24 17.03
CA GLY A 127 48.95 30.66 16.79
C GLY A 127 50.35 30.96 16.22
N LYS A 128 50.51 32.17 15.66
CA LYS A 128 51.71 32.63 14.94
C LYS A 128 52.80 33.26 15.81
N THR A 129 52.52 33.49 17.09
CA THR A 129 53.48 34.11 18.01
C THR A 129 54.03 33.02 18.91
N PRO A 130 55.36 32.78 18.93
CA PRO A 130 55.94 31.81 19.84
C PRO A 130 55.68 32.20 21.30
N VAL A 131 55.08 31.28 22.05
CA VAL A 131 54.80 31.47 23.48
C VAL A 131 55.18 30.24 24.28
N LYS A 132 55.31 30.42 25.61
CA LYS A 132 55.49 29.32 26.56
C LYS A 132 54.18 29.09 27.28
N LEU A 133 53.56 27.93 27.06
CA LEU A 133 52.29 27.58 27.71
C LEU A 133 52.52 26.84 29.02
N TYR A 134 51.84 27.28 30.07
CA TYR A 134 51.67 26.52 31.30
C TYR A 134 50.66 25.38 31.09
N ILE A 135 51.08 24.14 31.37
CA ILE A 135 50.26 22.93 31.17
C ILE A 135 49.71 22.40 32.49
N ALA A 136 50.60 22.12 33.47
CA ALA A 136 50.23 21.42 34.70
C ALA A 136 51.24 21.62 35.83
N CYS A 137 50.79 21.53 37.09
CA CYS A 137 51.65 21.38 38.26
C CYS A 137 51.86 19.89 38.59
N ILE A 138 53.12 19.45 38.75
CA ILE A 138 53.43 18.04 39.08
C ILE A 138 53.41 17.82 40.58
N ASP A 139 54.02 18.75 41.31
CA ASP A 139 54.09 18.80 42.76
C ASP A 139 54.34 20.24 43.21
N SER A 140 54.47 20.46 44.53
CA SER A 140 54.80 21.79 45.09
C SER A 140 56.10 22.43 44.59
N LYS A 141 56.92 21.71 43.80
CA LYS A 141 58.27 22.10 43.35
C LYS A 141 58.44 22.16 41.83
N TYR A 142 57.54 21.60 41.01
CA TYR A 142 57.72 21.56 39.55
C TYR A 142 56.43 21.82 38.75
N SER A 143 56.56 22.57 37.65
CA SER A 143 55.51 22.81 36.65
C SER A 143 55.98 22.45 35.25
N TRP A 144 55.07 21.87 34.46
CA TRP A 144 55.29 21.60 33.04
C TRP A 144 54.96 22.82 32.19
N VAL A 145 55.93 23.18 31.34
CA VAL A 145 55.79 24.24 30.35
C VAL A 145 56.23 23.72 28.99
N THR A 146 55.49 24.07 27.93
CA THR A 146 55.84 23.74 26.56
C THR A 146 56.04 24.99 25.72
N ASP A 147 57.01 24.95 24.81
CA ASP A 147 57.03 25.88 23.69
C ASP A 147 55.81 25.61 22.80
N PHE A 148 55.10 26.66 22.41
CA PHE A 148 53.86 26.57 21.65
C PHE A 148 53.84 27.60 20.52
N HIS A 149 53.87 27.09 19.30
CA HIS A 149 53.94 27.90 18.08
C HIS A 149 53.54 27.05 16.86
N LYS A 150 52.93 27.68 15.86
CA LYS A 150 52.53 27.01 14.61
C LYS A 150 53.72 26.47 13.80
N ASP A 151 54.83 27.21 13.73
CA ASP A 151 55.98 26.87 12.88
C ASP A 151 57.12 26.21 13.67
N SER A 152 56.88 25.69 14.87
CA SER A 152 57.93 25.01 15.62
C SER A 152 58.05 23.54 15.21
N ASP A 153 59.22 23.14 14.71
CA ASP A 153 59.55 21.74 14.40
C ASP A 153 59.69 20.88 15.66
N ARG A 154 59.90 21.50 16.83
CA ARG A 154 59.95 20.82 18.14
C ARG A 154 59.11 21.58 19.16
N ARG A 155 58.18 20.90 19.82
CA ARG A 155 57.60 21.40 21.08
C ARG A 155 58.47 20.93 22.23
N GLY A 156 59.37 21.81 22.66
CA GLY A 156 60.23 21.54 23.80
C GLY A 156 59.40 21.51 25.09
N ASN A 157 59.48 20.40 25.82
CA ASN A 157 58.89 20.28 27.14
C ASN A 157 59.95 20.59 28.20
N TYR A 158 59.64 21.50 29.12
CA TYR A 158 60.55 21.91 30.19
C TYR A 158 59.87 21.76 31.55
N LEU A 159 60.66 21.31 32.52
CA LEU A 159 60.30 21.30 33.92
C LEU A 159 60.82 22.59 34.57
N LEU A 160 59.91 23.47 34.97
CA LEU A 160 60.24 24.67 35.73
C LEU A 160 60.14 24.39 37.22
N HIS A 161 61.17 24.75 37.98
CA HIS A 161 61.22 24.54 39.43
C HIS A 161 60.48 25.68 40.15
N THR A 162 59.32 25.43 40.76
CA THR A 162 58.43 26.40 41.38
C THR A 162 58.93 26.93 42.74
N SER A 163 59.77 26.17 43.46
CA SER A 163 60.22 26.56 44.81
C SER A 163 61.49 27.44 44.86
N LYS A 164 61.95 28.00 43.74
CA LYS A 164 63.02 29.01 43.70
C LYS A 164 62.46 30.31 43.10
N ASN A 165 63.02 31.47 43.47
CA ASN A 165 62.64 32.81 42.96
C ASN A 165 62.51 32.91 41.42
N TYR A 166 63.09 31.97 40.67
CA TYR A 166 63.00 31.85 39.22
C TYR A 166 61.57 31.69 38.67
N PHE A 167 60.65 30.97 39.31
CA PHE A 167 59.29 30.83 38.77
C PHE A 167 58.55 32.16 38.71
N TRP A 168 58.77 33.02 39.72
CA TRP A 168 58.18 34.36 39.79
C TRP A 168 58.75 35.33 38.73
N GLU A 169 60.00 35.14 38.29
CA GLU A 169 60.59 35.91 37.19
C GLU A 169 60.04 35.49 35.82
N TYR A 170 59.78 34.20 35.60
CA TYR A 170 59.23 33.69 34.33
C TYR A 170 57.70 33.81 34.22
N LYS A 171 56.98 34.03 35.32
CA LYS A 171 55.51 34.10 35.36
C LYS A 171 54.93 35.11 34.37
N LYS A 172 55.63 36.22 34.13
CA LYS A 172 55.24 37.28 33.19
C LYS A 172 55.28 36.84 31.72
N ASP A 173 56.15 35.89 31.39
CA ASP A 173 56.34 35.39 30.03
C ASP A 173 55.49 34.13 29.74
N LEU A 174 54.89 33.53 30.77
CA LEU A 174 54.03 32.36 30.63
C LEU A 174 52.62 32.74 30.15
N LYS A 175 52.09 31.91 29.26
CA LYS A 175 50.71 31.97 28.80
C LYS A 175 49.89 30.84 29.43
N MET A 176 48.63 31.14 29.72
CA MET A 176 47.69 30.13 30.19
C MET A 176 47.09 29.38 29.00
N LEU A 177 46.82 28.09 29.20
CA LEU A 177 45.98 27.26 28.34
C LEU A 177 44.59 27.07 28.99
N PRO A 178 43.60 27.91 28.66
CA PRO A 178 42.23 27.67 29.04
C PRO A 178 41.74 26.34 28.51
N ALA A 179 40.90 25.66 29.29
CA ALA A 179 40.21 24.47 28.87
C ALA A 179 38.77 24.49 29.42
N LEU A 180 37.87 23.81 28.71
CA LEU A 180 36.48 23.66 29.11
C LEU A 180 36.01 22.23 28.81
N ARG A 181 35.61 21.50 29.84
CA ARG A 181 35.00 20.19 29.68
C ARG A 181 33.56 20.35 29.19
N VAL A 182 33.24 19.79 28.04
CA VAL A 182 31.89 19.86 27.42
C VAL A 182 31.20 18.51 27.29
N ILE A 183 31.97 17.41 27.37
CA ILE A 183 31.44 16.07 27.52
C ILE A 183 32.04 15.47 28.80
N ASP A 184 31.21 15.28 29.83
CA ASP A 184 31.62 14.68 31.10
C ASP A 184 31.42 13.16 31.05
N ASN A 185 32.32 12.48 30.35
CA ASN A 185 32.26 11.03 30.23
C ASN A 185 33.66 10.40 30.36
N PRO A 186 33.99 9.77 31.51
CA PRO A 186 35.23 9.01 31.69
C PRO A 186 35.42 7.90 30.64
N SER A 187 34.34 7.49 29.98
CA SER A 187 34.32 6.43 28.98
C SER A 187 34.85 6.84 27.60
N LEU A 188 35.10 8.12 27.35
CA LEU A 188 35.74 8.60 26.12
C LEU A 188 37.27 8.40 26.12
N LEU A 189 37.88 8.13 27.28
CA LEU A 189 39.31 7.89 27.39
C LEU A 189 39.76 6.71 26.49
N PRO A 190 40.92 6.79 25.83
CA PRO A 190 41.38 5.75 24.91
C PRO A 190 41.41 4.36 25.54
N ASP A 191 41.85 4.25 26.79
CA ASP A 191 42.03 2.98 27.51
C ASP A 191 40.78 2.49 28.27
N TYR A 192 39.64 3.16 28.11
CA TYR A 192 38.40 2.72 28.79
C TYR A 192 37.80 1.49 28.08
N PRO A 193 37.76 0.31 28.73
CA PRO A 193 37.54 -0.96 28.04
C PRO A 193 36.06 -1.27 27.74
N ARG A 194 35.11 -0.47 28.24
CA ARG A 194 33.67 -0.78 28.14
C ARG A 194 32.97 -0.24 26.90
N LEU A 195 33.60 0.71 26.18
CA LEU A 195 33.03 1.29 24.96
C LEU A 195 33.97 1.06 23.78
N THR A 196 33.40 0.61 22.67
CA THR A 196 34.08 0.49 21.37
C THR A 196 34.39 1.88 20.78
N PRO A 197 35.36 2.01 19.86
CA PRO A 197 35.62 3.25 19.14
C PRO A 197 34.37 3.82 18.44
N HIS A 198 33.50 2.93 17.95
CA HIS A 198 32.25 3.28 17.28
C HIS A 198 31.24 3.92 18.25
N GLU A 199 31.05 3.35 19.44
CA GLU A 199 30.16 3.91 20.46
C GLU A 199 30.67 5.27 20.96
N LYS A 200 31.99 5.45 21.11
CA LYS A 200 32.59 6.75 21.46
C LYS A 200 32.34 7.79 20.36
N ALA A 201 32.53 7.40 19.10
CA ALA A 201 32.26 8.27 17.96
C ALA A 201 30.78 8.69 17.89
N LYS A 202 29.85 7.80 18.25
CA LYS A 202 28.42 8.11 18.28
C LYS A 202 28.08 9.18 19.33
N ILE A 203 28.63 9.07 20.53
CA ILE A 203 28.47 10.09 21.60
C ILE A 203 28.94 11.47 21.10
N ILE A 204 30.06 11.52 20.39
CA ILE A 204 30.62 12.77 19.85
C ILE A 204 29.73 13.32 18.74
N LEU A 205 29.34 12.49 17.78
CA LEU A 205 28.45 12.88 16.68
C LEU A 205 27.14 13.47 17.23
N ASP A 206 26.50 12.76 18.16
CA ASP A 206 25.25 13.20 18.78
C ASP A 206 25.43 14.54 19.52
N SER A 207 26.55 14.71 20.23
CA SER A 207 26.88 15.98 20.88
C SER A 207 27.10 17.12 19.88
N PHE A 208 27.69 16.86 18.71
CA PHE A 208 27.84 17.88 17.66
C PHE A 208 26.48 18.28 17.10
N ILE A 209 25.60 17.32 16.83
CA ILE A 209 24.25 17.58 16.33
C ILE A 209 23.40 18.35 17.36
N GLU A 210 23.42 17.94 18.62
CA GLU A 210 22.68 18.59 19.72
C GLU A 210 23.09 20.05 19.90
N LYS A 211 24.39 20.32 19.83
CA LYS A 211 24.96 21.67 20.04
C LYS A 211 25.04 22.49 18.75
N GLU A 212 24.56 21.94 17.65
CA GLU A 212 24.62 22.53 16.31
C GLU A 212 26.05 22.89 15.88
N TRP A 213 27.03 22.07 16.25
CA TRP A 213 28.43 22.27 15.89
C TRP A 213 28.76 21.52 14.61
N ILE A 214 29.32 22.24 13.62
CA ILE A 214 29.66 21.68 12.32
C ILE A 214 31.17 21.39 12.32
N PRO A 215 31.61 20.14 12.58
CA PRO A 215 33.01 19.80 12.64
C PRO A 215 33.64 19.99 11.27
N ASN A 216 34.93 20.26 11.31
CA ASN A 216 35.77 20.32 10.13
C ASN A 216 36.75 19.15 10.17
N PHE A 217 36.56 18.18 9.29
CA PHE A 217 37.51 17.11 9.04
C PHE A 217 38.69 17.71 8.27
N GLU A 218 39.90 17.56 8.79
CA GLU A 218 41.11 18.13 8.20
C GLU A 218 42.31 17.20 8.43
N PRO A 219 43.23 17.09 7.48
CA PRO A 219 44.41 16.26 7.64
C PRO A 219 45.43 16.91 8.58
N PHE A 220 45.72 16.26 9.70
CA PHE A 220 46.79 16.67 10.64
C PHE A 220 48.03 15.77 10.47
N LEU A 221 48.57 15.72 9.25
CA LEU A 221 49.78 14.94 8.96
C LEU A 221 51.04 15.76 9.18
N GLU A 222 52.05 15.14 9.79
CA GLU A 222 53.41 15.66 9.85
C GLU A 222 54.34 14.84 8.95
N ARG A 223 55.37 15.50 8.43
CA ARG A 223 56.38 14.84 7.61
C ARG A 223 57.16 13.84 8.44
N ALA A 224 57.30 12.62 7.93
CA ALA A 224 58.06 11.58 8.61
C ALA A 224 59.54 12.00 8.73
N TYR A 225 60.07 11.96 9.94
CA TYR A 225 61.48 12.25 10.20
C TYR A 225 62.07 11.29 11.21
N ARG A 226 63.38 11.14 11.17
CA ARG A 226 64.16 10.51 12.22
C ARG A 226 65.22 11.45 12.76
N ILE A 227 65.59 11.25 14.00
CA ILE A 227 66.68 11.99 14.63
C ILE A 227 67.94 11.16 14.43
N LYS A 228 68.94 11.76 13.78
CA LYS A 228 70.25 11.13 13.65
C LYS A 228 71.14 11.61 14.80
N GLU A 229 71.41 10.71 15.73
CA GLU A 229 72.25 10.99 16.89
C GLU A 229 73.74 11.11 16.49
N GLY A 230 74.40 12.17 16.95
CA GLY A 230 75.78 12.55 16.64
C GLY A 230 76.27 13.70 17.55
N VAL A 231 77.40 14.34 17.22
CA VAL A 231 77.93 15.49 18.02
C VAL A 231 76.94 16.66 18.11
N PHE A 232 76.09 16.81 17.09
CA PHE A 232 74.87 17.61 17.12
C PHE A 232 73.72 16.76 16.58
N SER A 233 72.59 16.73 17.27
CA SER A 233 71.37 16.05 16.80
C SER A 233 70.72 16.89 15.69
N PHE A 234 70.46 16.32 14.50
CA PHE A 234 69.71 16.99 13.42
C PHE A 234 68.59 16.09 12.88
N ILE A 235 67.56 16.73 12.34
CA ILE A 235 66.35 16.09 11.78
C ILE A 235 66.66 15.62 10.35
N GLU A 236 66.45 14.33 10.07
CA GLU A 236 66.54 13.73 8.74
C GLU A 236 65.12 13.32 8.31
N PHE A 237 64.56 14.01 7.33
CA PHE A 237 63.25 13.66 6.77
C PHE A 237 63.36 12.34 5.99
N MET A 238 62.39 11.45 6.22
CA MET A 238 62.37 10.08 5.69
C MET A 238 61.59 9.94 4.38
N GLU A 239 60.94 11.02 3.95
CA GLU A 239 60.17 11.11 2.70
C GLU A 239 60.52 12.40 1.98
N SER A 240 60.38 12.40 0.64
CA SER A 240 60.56 13.60 -0.19
C SER A 240 59.43 14.62 0.04
N GLU A 241 59.60 15.84 -0.45
CA GLU A 241 58.56 16.88 -0.35
C GLU A 241 57.32 16.48 -1.14
N ASP A 242 57.53 15.93 -2.35
CA ASP A 242 56.45 15.50 -3.24
C ASP A 242 55.66 14.34 -2.64
N GLU A 243 56.32 13.33 -2.05
CA GLU A 243 55.65 12.21 -1.36
C GLU A 243 54.82 12.68 -0.16
N PHE A 244 55.30 13.68 0.59
CA PHE A 244 54.55 14.27 1.69
C PHE A 244 53.33 15.06 1.19
N GLN A 245 53.49 15.82 0.11
CA GLN A 245 52.39 16.57 -0.51
C GLN A 245 51.31 15.63 -1.07
N ASP A 246 51.68 14.54 -1.74
CA ASP A 246 50.74 13.52 -2.23
C ASP A 246 49.92 12.91 -1.08
N ARG A 247 50.56 12.62 0.06
CA ARG A 247 49.86 12.12 1.27
C ARG A 247 48.90 13.15 1.84
N ILE A 248 49.28 14.42 1.87
CA ILE A 248 48.41 15.53 2.30
C ILE A 248 47.21 15.64 1.38
N ASP A 249 47.41 15.60 0.06
CA ASP A 249 46.34 15.75 -0.93
C ASP A 249 45.33 14.59 -0.86
N VAL A 250 45.81 13.35 -0.71
CA VAL A 250 44.94 12.18 -0.50
C VAL A 250 44.14 12.29 0.80
N ALA A 251 44.79 12.68 1.89
CA ALA A 251 44.12 12.85 3.17
C ALA A 251 43.13 14.02 3.16
N GLN A 252 43.44 15.10 2.42
CA GLN A 252 42.55 16.23 2.22
C GLN A 252 41.31 15.81 1.44
N GLN A 253 41.45 15.08 0.33
CA GLN A 253 40.32 14.58 -0.45
C GLN A 253 39.38 13.69 0.40
N GLN A 254 39.95 12.85 1.25
CA GLN A 254 39.17 12.02 2.17
C GLN A 254 38.43 12.86 3.21
N CYS A 255 39.08 13.87 3.79
CA CYS A 255 38.47 14.80 4.74
C CYS A 255 37.36 15.64 4.09
N ASP A 256 37.54 16.08 2.84
CA ASP A 256 36.54 16.81 2.08
C ASP A 256 35.28 15.97 1.85
N GLU A 257 35.43 14.68 1.56
CA GLU A 257 34.30 13.77 1.47
C GLU A 257 33.61 13.58 2.84
N TYR A 258 34.36 13.49 3.94
CA TYR A 258 33.76 13.46 5.29
C TYR A 258 33.01 14.73 5.63
N ASN A 259 33.55 15.90 5.28
CA ASN A 259 32.87 17.18 5.42
C ASN A 259 31.57 17.22 4.62
N ARG A 260 31.58 16.73 3.37
CA ARG A 260 30.38 16.64 2.51
C ARG A 260 29.32 15.71 3.11
N ILE A 261 29.71 14.53 3.59
CA ILE A 261 28.80 13.57 4.22
C ILE A 261 28.21 14.17 5.50
N PHE A 262 29.02 14.88 6.30
CA PHE A 262 28.53 15.53 7.51
C PHE A 262 27.51 16.63 7.18
N ASP A 263 27.81 17.48 6.20
CA ASP A 263 26.89 18.54 5.77
C ASP A 263 25.53 17.96 5.33
N ALA A 264 25.54 16.86 4.57
CA ALA A 264 24.33 16.14 4.17
C ALA A 264 23.57 15.52 5.35
N TYR A 265 24.28 14.87 6.28
CA TYR A 265 23.70 14.28 7.49
C TYR A 265 23.09 15.35 8.41
N TYR A 266 23.78 16.47 8.59
CA TYR A 266 23.28 17.60 9.37
C TYR A 266 22.01 18.18 8.75
N GLN A 267 22.00 18.44 7.44
CA GLN A 267 20.81 18.91 6.73
C GLN A 267 19.63 17.95 6.87
N GLN A 268 19.88 16.65 6.78
CA GLN A 268 18.85 15.63 6.98
C GLN A 268 18.20 15.74 8.37
N ILE A 269 19.01 15.84 9.44
CA ILE A 269 18.48 15.99 10.80
C ILE A 269 17.66 17.29 10.95
N GLN A 270 18.10 18.39 10.34
CA GLN A 270 17.36 19.65 10.39
C GLN A 270 16.01 19.55 9.67
N LEU A 271 15.97 18.89 8.51
CA LEU A 271 14.72 18.62 7.79
C LEU A 271 13.78 17.71 8.57
N GLN A 272 14.31 16.71 9.27
CA GLN A 272 13.51 15.85 10.16
C GLN A 272 12.91 16.65 11.34
N LYS A 273 13.68 17.56 11.95
CA LYS A 273 13.15 18.46 12.98
C LYS A 273 12.04 19.36 12.43
N GLN A 274 12.21 19.91 11.24
CA GLN A 274 11.18 20.71 10.56
C GLN A 274 9.92 19.88 10.27
N LEU A 275 10.09 18.64 9.82
CA LEU A 275 8.98 17.72 9.56
C LEU A 275 8.15 17.49 10.83
N VAL A 276 8.77 17.22 11.97
CA VAL A 276 8.07 17.02 13.26
C VAL A 276 7.31 18.28 13.67
N VAL A 277 7.88 19.47 13.46
CA VAL A 277 7.20 20.74 13.74
C VAL A 277 5.98 20.93 12.83
N LEU A 278 6.12 20.68 11.53
CA LEU A 278 5.01 20.79 10.57
C LEU A 278 3.91 19.75 10.84
N GLU A 279 4.27 18.51 11.17
CA GLU A 279 3.32 17.45 11.54
C GLU A 279 2.59 17.81 12.85
N SER A 280 3.28 18.43 13.81
CA SER A 280 2.64 18.94 15.05
C SER A 280 1.71 20.12 14.77
N GLN A 281 2.09 21.04 13.87
CA GLN A 281 1.23 22.15 13.45
C GLN A 281 -0.04 21.63 12.78
N ILE A 282 0.05 20.59 11.93
CA ILE A 282 -1.12 19.94 11.34
C ILE A 282 -1.99 19.27 12.42
N ALA A 283 -1.39 18.62 13.41
CA ALA A 283 -2.13 18.01 14.52
C ALA A 283 -2.81 19.03 15.46
N GLU A 284 -2.28 20.26 15.55
CA GLU A 284 -2.85 21.36 16.33
C GLU A 284 -3.90 22.17 15.55
N LEU A 285 -4.00 22.01 14.22
CA LEU A 285 -5.11 22.56 13.47
C LEU A 285 -6.40 21.84 13.91
N PRO A 286 -7.52 22.56 14.10
CA PRO A 286 -8.82 21.91 14.31
C PRO A 286 -9.05 20.95 13.14
N GLU A 287 -9.55 19.73 13.42
CA GLU A 287 -9.96 18.80 12.37
C GLU A 287 -10.72 19.61 11.31
N PRO A 288 -10.28 19.60 10.03
CA PRO A 288 -10.97 20.35 9.01
C PRO A 288 -12.43 19.90 9.07
N ALA A 289 -13.34 20.87 9.24
CA ALA A 289 -14.76 20.55 9.24
C ALA A 289 -15.03 19.63 8.06
N PRO A 290 -15.73 18.49 8.26
CA PRO A 290 -15.90 17.49 7.23
C PRO A 290 -16.33 18.20 5.97
N ILE A 291 -15.47 18.16 4.95
CA ILE A 291 -15.81 18.72 3.66
C ILE A 291 -17.00 17.86 3.25
N ASN A 292 -18.19 18.46 3.20
CA ASN A 292 -19.41 17.76 2.84
C ASN A 292 -19.43 17.52 1.32
N VAL A 293 -18.40 16.83 0.83
CA VAL A 293 -18.21 16.50 -0.58
C VAL A 293 -19.36 15.60 -0.97
N PHE A 294 -19.91 15.85 -2.16
CA PHE A 294 -21.02 15.08 -2.69
C PHE A 294 -20.54 13.71 -3.19
N THR A 295 -20.32 12.81 -2.24
CA THR A 295 -19.87 11.41 -2.42
C THR A 295 -20.86 10.46 -1.74
N SER A 296 -20.60 9.15 -1.77
CA SER A 296 -21.39 8.19 -0.98
C SER A 296 -21.40 8.47 0.53
N ASP A 297 -20.42 9.24 1.06
CA ASP A 297 -20.32 9.65 2.46
C ASP A 297 -20.95 11.03 2.76
N PHE A 298 -21.66 11.62 1.81
CA PHE A 298 -22.32 12.92 1.95
C PHE A 298 -23.25 12.97 3.18
N ASP A 299 -22.98 13.91 4.10
CA ASP A 299 -23.80 14.12 5.31
C ASP A 299 -24.77 15.29 5.10
N TYR A 300 -26.00 14.95 4.75
CA TYR A 300 -27.08 15.91 4.53
C TYR A 300 -27.40 16.77 5.77
N ARG A 301 -27.04 16.31 6.98
CA ARG A 301 -27.35 17.03 8.22
C ARG A 301 -26.57 18.33 8.34
N LEU A 302 -25.33 18.35 7.84
CA LEU A 302 -24.50 19.56 7.80
C LEU A 302 -25.11 20.65 6.91
N ASP A 303 -25.80 20.26 5.85
CA ASP A 303 -26.46 21.20 4.96
C ASP A 303 -27.83 21.64 5.48
N LEU A 304 -28.51 20.77 6.23
CA LEU A 304 -29.78 21.09 6.90
C LEU A 304 -29.62 22.22 7.93
N ASP A 305 -28.44 22.40 8.53
CA ASP A 305 -28.15 23.51 9.45
C ASP A 305 -28.36 24.90 8.82
N ASN A 306 -28.35 24.99 7.48
CA ASN A 306 -28.63 26.23 6.76
C ASN A 306 -30.12 26.56 6.63
N TYR A 307 -31.01 25.70 7.14
CA TYR A 307 -32.46 25.82 7.01
C TYR A 307 -33.14 26.04 8.38
N ASP A 308 -34.01 27.03 8.48
CA ASP A 308 -34.81 27.29 9.69
C ASP A 308 -36.01 26.33 9.75
N LEU A 309 -35.79 25.13 10.30
CA LEU A 309 -36.79 24.06 10.33
C LEU A 309 -38.11 24.45 11.00
N PRO A 310 -38.12 25.12 12.18
CA PRO A 310 -39.37 25.59 12.78
C PRO A 310 -40.18 26.52 11.87
N VAL A 311 -39.52 27.47 11.20
CA VAL A 311 -40.19 28.40 10.28
C VAL A 311 -40.73 27.66 9.05
N ILE A 312 -39.91 26.80 8.46
CA ILE A 312 -40.26 26.01 7.27
C ILE A 312 -41.47 25.12 7.56
N GLN A 313 -41.49 24.42 8.69
CA GLN A 313 -42.56 23.48 9.03
C GLN A 313 -43.90 24.19 9.29
N SER A 314 -43.85 25.45 9.74
CA SER A 314 -45.04 26.23 10.07
C SER A 314 -45.66 27.00 8.90
N SER A 315 -44.98 27.11 7.76
CA SER A 315 -45.43 27.92 6.62
C SER A 315 -45.38 27.14 5.31
N VAL A 316 -46.52 27.01 4.63
CA VAL A 316 -46.62 26.33 3.32
C VAL A 316 -45.70 26.97 2.28
N TRP A 317 -45.58 28.30 2.33
CA TRP A 317 -44.76 29.07 1.39
C TRP A 317 -43.26 28.85 1.64
N GLN A 318 -42.83 28.91 2.90
CA GLN A 318 -41.43 28.64 3.27
C GLN A 318 -41.06 27.19 2.97
N TYR A 319 -41.97 26.25 3.25
CA TYR A 319 -41.83 24.85 2.88
C TYR A 319 -41.59 24.67 1.38
N SER A 320 -42.46 25.21 0.52
CA SER A 320 -42.33 25.00 -0.93
C SER A 320 -41.04 25.61 -1.49
N GLN A 321 -40.63 26.78 -0.99
CA GLN A 321 -39.37 27.42 -1.39
C GLN A 321 -38.14 26.64 -0.92
N ALA A 322 -38.13 26.21 0.35
CA ALA A 322 -37.02 25.42 0.90
C ALA A 322 -36.89 24.07 0.19
N SER A 323 -38.00 23.37 -0.08
CA SER A 323 -38.01 22.11 -0.86
C SER A 323 -37.42 22.29 -2.25
N GLN A 324 -37.79 23.36 -2.96
CA GLN A 324 -37.22 23.66 -4.28
C GLN A 324 -35.72 23.95 -4.21
N GLN A 325 -35.30 24.78 -3.24
CA GLN A 325 -33.89 25.12 -3.06
C GLN A 325 -33.05 23.88 -2.74
N TRP A 326 -33.53 23.02 -1.84
CA TRP A 326 -32.87 21.78 -1.48
C TRP A 326 -32.68 20.86 -2.69
N ILE A 327 -33.76 20.58 -3.41
CA ILE A 327 -33.70 19.65 -4.55
C ILE A 327 -32.83 20.21 -5.68
N ASN A 328 -32.91 21.52 -5.97
CA ASN A 328 -32.02 22.16 -6.95
C ASN A 328 -30.55 22.08 -6.53
N THR A 329 -30.26 22.19 -5.23
CA THR A 329 -28.88 22.04 -4.72
C THR A 329 -28.36 20.63 -4.98
N LEU A 330 -29.17 19.60 -4.71
CA LEU A 330 -28.80 18.22 -5.02
C LEU A 330 -28.62 17.98 -6.52
N LEU A 331 -29.51 18.51 -7.37
CA LEU A 331 -29.40 18.41 -8.83
C LEU A 331 -28.10 19.05 -9.35
N ASN A 332 -27.77 20.26 -8.88
CA ASN A 332 -26.52 20.93 -9.27
C ASN A 332 -25.29 20.13 -8.86
N ARG A 333 -25.29 19.53 -7.67
CA ARG A 333 -24.17 18.70 -7.20
C ARG A 333 -24.04 17.39 -7.98
N ILE A 334 -25.16 16.81 -8.42
CA ILE A 334 -25.12 15.67 -9.35
C ILE A 334 -24.47 16.09 -10.67
N ASP A 335 -24.80 17.28 -11.20
CA ASP A 335 -24.18 17.80 -12.43
C ASP A 335 -22.68 18.07 -12.25
N GLU A 336 -22.26 18.64 -11.11
CA GLU A 336 -20.85 18.84 -10.76
C GLU A 336 -20.11 17.49 -10.69
N TRP A 337 -20.66 16.52 -9.95
CA TRP A 337 -20.08 15.18 -9.82
C TRP A 337 -19.94 14.47 -11.17
N GLU A 338 -20.96 14.57 -12.04
CA GLU A 338 -20.92 13.95 -13.38
C GLU A 338 -19.81 14.56 -14.25
N ASN A 339 -19.60 15.88 -14.17
CA ASN A 339 -18.54 16.57 -14.90
C ASN A 339 -17.13 16.20 -14.40
N GLU A 340 -16.99 15.88 -13.11
CA GLU A 340 -15.72 15.39 -12.54
C GLU A 340 -15.43 13.93 -12.94
N HIS A 341 -16.47 13.13 -13.22
CA HIS A 341 -16.38 11.70 -13.52
C HIS A 341 -16.77 11.35 -14.97
N LEU A 342 -16.44 12.22 -15.94
CA LEU A 342 -16.81 12.05 -17.35
C LEU A 342 -16.35 10.72 -17.96
N ASP A 343 -15.20 10.19 -17.55
CA ASP A 343 -14.69 8.91 -18.04
C ASP A 343 -15.59 7.74 -17.64
N LEU A 344 -16.08 7.73 -16.39
CA LEU A 344 -17.02 6.71 -15.91
C LEU A 344 -18.37 6.78 -16.65
N VAL A 345 -18.88 7.99 -16.88
CA VAL A 345 -20.12 8.22 -17.63
C VAL A 345 -19.99 7.69 -19.05
N LYS A 346 -18.87 7.99 -19.72
CA LYS A 346 -18.58 7.50 -21.07
C LYS A 346 -18.53 5.96 -21.10
N ASN A 347 -17.84 5.35 -20.14
CA ASN A 347 -17.76 3.89 -20.02
C ASN A 347 -19.15 3.26 -19.79
N THR A 348 -20.01 3.89 -18.99
CA THR A 348 -21.39 3.43 -18.76
C THR A 348 -22.23 3.48 -20.03
N VAL A 349 -22.06 4.52 -20.85
CA VAL A 349 -22.72 4.62 -22.16
C VAL A 349 -22.23 3.51 -23.11
N GLU A 350 -20.92 3.25 -23.15
CA GLU A 350 -20.36 2.16 -23.96
C GLU A 350 -20.90 0.79 -23.53
N LEU A 351 -21.01 0.54 -22.22
CA LEU A 351 -21.60 -0.69 -21.67
C LEU A 351 -23.06 -0.87 -22.09
N ASN A 352 -23.86 0.19 -22.00
CA ASN A 352 -25.27 0.15 -22.41
C ASN A 352 -25.42 -0.08 -23.92
N GLN A 353 -24.59 0.57 -24.73
CA GLN A 353 -24.57 0.35 -26.19
C GLN A 353 -24.23 -1.10 -26.54
N GLU A 354 -23.31 -1.71 -25.82
CA GLU A 354 -23.04 -3.13 -25.97
C GLU A 354 -24.27 -3.96 -25.58
N LEU A 355 -24.88 -3.76 -24.42
CA LEU A 355 -26.08 -4.53 -24.02
C LEU A 355 -27.26 -4.38 -25.00
N ASP A 356 -27.46 -3.18 -25.58
CA ASP A 356 -28.53 -2.87 -26.54
C ASP A 356 -28.32 -3.46 -27.94
N LYS A 357 -27.09 -3.82 -28.29
CA LYS A 357 -26.79 -4.33 -29.63
C LYS A 357 -27.52 -5.66 -29.83
N LYS A 358 -28.31 -5.73 -30.91
CA LYS A 358 -29.12 -6.90 -31.22
C LYS A 358 -28.25 -8.14 -31.49
N LEU A 359 -28.68 -9.27 -30.95
CA LEU A 359 -28.11 -10.58 -31.27
C LEU A 359 -28.29 -10.90 -32.77
N PRO A 360 -27.39 -11.71 -33.37
CA PRO A 360 -27.55 -12.22 -34.73
C PRO A 360 -28.90 -12.91 -34.94
N VAL A 361 -29.46 -12.78 -36.15
CA VAL A 361 -30.73 -13.43 -36.50
C VAL A 361 -30.46 -14.89 -36.87
N SER A 362 -31.03 -15.82 -36.11
CA SER A 362 -31.08 -17.24 -36.44
C SER A 362 -32.53 -17.67 -36.71
N ILE A 363 -32.71 -18.53 -37.70
CA ILE A 363 -34.01 -19.15 -38.04
C ILE A 363 -34.24 -20.48 -37.30
N ASN A 364 -33.21 -21.03 -36.65
CA ASN A 364 -33.23 -22.38 -36.04
C ASN A 364 -33.49 -22.35 -34.53
N VAL A 365 -33.54 -21.16 -33.92
CA VAL A 365 -33.88 -20.94 -32.51
C VAL A 365 -35.39 -21.00 -32.31
N THR A 366 -35.85 -21.65 -31.23
CA THR A 366 -37.27 -21.65 -30.83
C THR A 366 -37.67 -20.32 -30.19
N ALA A 367 -38.98 -20.05 -30.11
CA ALA A 367 -39.46 -18.85 -29.44
C ALA A 367 -39.03 -18.75 -27.96
N GLU A 368 -39.01 -19.89 -27.26
CA GLU A 368 -38.64 -19.97 -25.83
C GLU A 368 -37.16 -19.68 -25.59
N GLU A 369 -36.27 -20.19 -26.44
CA GLU A 369 -34.83 -19.93 -26.34
C GLU A 369 -34.49 -18.50 -26.73
N LYS A 370 -35.13 -17.96 -27.77
CA LYS A 370 -34.99 -16.56 -28.13
C LYS A 370 -35.40 -15.67 -26.95
N GLN A 371 -36.54 -15.99 -26.32
CA GLN A 371 -36.99 -15.28 -25.14
C GLN A 371 -36.00 -15.41 -23.98
N LEU A 372 -35.39 -16.58 -23.75
CA LEU A 372 -34.36 -16.77 -22.72
C LEU A 372 -33.14 -15.89 -22.95
N LEU A 373 -32.59 -15.89 -24.18
CA LEU A 373 -31.42 -15.10 -24.56
C LEU A 373 -31.67 -13.60 -24.40
N GLU A 374 -32.83 -13.12 -24.86
CA GLU A 374 -33.23 -11.71 -24.72
C GLU A 374 -33.48 -11.35 -23.25
N ALA A 375 -34.11 -12.23 -22.47
CA ALA A 375 -34.39 -12.00 -21.05
C ALA A 375 -33.12 -11.94 -20.19
N GLN A 376 -32.09 -12.75 -20.49
CA GLN A 376 -30.80 -12.70 -19.78
C GLN A 376 -30.08 -11.37 -20.04
N LEU A 377 -30.03 -10.91 -21.29
CA LEU A 377 -29.43 -9.60 -21.61
C LEU A 377 -30.20 -8.45 -20.96
N GLN A 378 -31.54 -8.45 -21.03
CA GLN A 378 -32.39 -7.45 -20.36
C GLN A 378 -32.27 -7.48 -18.83
N HIS A 379 -31.99 -8.64 -18.23
CA HIS A 379 -31.75 -8.76 -16.80
C HIS A 379 -30.47 -8.00 -16.42
N LEU A 380 -29.39 -8.22 -17.18
CA LEU A 380 -28.12 -7.56 -16.95
C LEU A 380 -28.21 -6.05 -17.21
N GLU A 381 -28.90 -5.63 -18.27
CA GLU A 381 -29.20 -4.22 -18.57
C GLU A 381 -29.89 -3.54 -17.37
N LYS A 382 -30.95 -4.14 -16.81
CA LYS A 382 -31.64 -3.59 -15.65
C LYS A 382 -30.77 -3.52 -14.39
N ARG A 383 -29.89 -4.50 -14.19
CA ARG A 383 -28.97 -4.50 -13.03
C ARG A 383 -27.91 -3.41 -13.16
N LEU A 384 -27.49 -3.08 -14.39
CA LEU A 384 -26.47 -2.10 -14.70
C LEU A 384 -27.04 -0.71 -15.04
N ASP A 385 -28.36 -0.52 -14.97
CA ASP A 385 -29.03 0.80 -14.96
C ASP A 385 -28.80 1.56 -13.63
N LEU A 386 -27.55 1.56 -13.17
CA LEU A 386 -27.05 2.30 -12.03
C LEU A 386 -26.73 3.71 -12.54
N GLY A 387 -27.76 4.52 -12.72
CA GLY A 387 -27.64 5.77 -13.44
C GLY A 387 -28.01 7.00 -12.63
N LEU A 388 -27.33 8.11 -12.93
CA LEU A 388 -27.78 9.45 -12.52
C LEU A 388 -29.11 9.83 -13.17
N THR A 389 -29.49 9.19 -14.29
CA THR A 389 -30.71 9.51 -15.03
C THR A 389 -31.99 9.12 -14.26
N PRO A 390 -32.16 7.88 -13.76
CA PRO A 390 -33.27 7.56 -12.84
C PRO A 390 -33.31 8.47 -11.60
N LEU A 391 -32.15 8.76 -11.00
CA LEU A 391 -32.03 9.66 -9.84
C LEU A 391 -32.54 11.07 -10.17
N ARG A 392 -32.08 11.66 -11.27
CA ARG A 392 -32.52 12.97 -11.75
C ARG A 392 -34.01 13.00 -12.01
N SER A 393 -34.55 11.99 -12.68
CA SER A 393 -35.99 11.91 -12.95
C SER A 393 -36.79 11.91 -11.64
N HIS A 394 -36.35 11.16 -10.63
CA HIS A 394 -36.99 11.15 -9.32
C HIS A 394 -36.94 12.52 -8.63
N LEU A 395 -35.77 13.17 -8.60
CA LEU A 395 -35.61 14.50 -8.00
C LEU A 395 -36.42 15.57 -8.74
N ILE A 396 -36.46 15.53 -10.08
CA ILE A 396 -37.25 16.45 -10.90
C ILE A 396 -38.76 16.30 -10.63
N ASN A 397 -39.25 15.07 -10.41
CA ASN A 397 -40.65 14.85 -10.06
C ASN A 397 -40.99 15.53 -8.72
N LEU A 398 -40.16 15.32 -7.69
CA LEU A 398 -40.32 15.97 -6.38
C LEU A 398 -40.20 17.49 -6.47
N LEU A 399 -39.29 18.00 -7.31
CA LEU A 399 -39.15 19.43 -7.57
C LEU A 399 -40.42 20.00 -8.22
N SER A 400 -40.98 19.29 -9.20
CA SER A 400 -42.21 19.70 -9.88
C SER A 400 -43.38 19.78 -8.90
N GLU A 401 -43.55 18.80 -8.01
CA GLU A 401 -44.56 18.84 -6.95
C GLU A 401 -44.38 20.05 -6.02
N ALA A 402 -43.15 20.36 -5.61
CA ALA A 402 -42.86 21.53 -4.79
C ALA A 402 -43.14 22.86 -5.52
N GLN A 403 -42.87 22.93 -6.82
CA GLN A 403 -43.20 24.08 -7.68
C GLN A 403 -44.71 24.25 -7.84
N GLN A 404 -45.46 23.16 -7.98
CA GLN A 404 -46.93 23.21 -8.06
C GLN A 404 -47.56 23.81 -6.79
N ILE A 405 -46.99 23.55 -5.61
CA ILE A 405 -47.46 24.18 -4.36
C ILE A 405 -47.31 25.70 -4.44
N SER A 406 -46.14 26.21 -4.84
CA SER A 406 -45.92 27.66 -5.02
C SER A 406 -46.84 28.25 -6.07
N PHE A 407 -46.99 27.58 -7.21
CA PHE A 407 -47.90 28.03 -8.28
C PHE A 407 -49.35 28.13 -7.79
N ASN A 408 -49.85 27.12 -7.07
CA ASN A 408 -51.19 27.13 -6.50
C ASN A 408 -51.39 28.26 -5.48
N LEU A 409 -50.37 28.55 -4.66
CA LEU A 409 -50.39 29.67 -3.71
C LEU A 409 -50.44 31.04 -4.41
N GLU A 410 -49.76 31.20 -5.55
CA GLU A 410 -49.77 32.43 -6.34
C GLU A 410 -51.10 32.64 -7.09
N GLN A 411 -51.71 31.57 -7.61
CA GLN A 411 -52.92 31.65 -8.41
C GLN A 411 -54.20 31.77 -7.58
N THR A 412 -54.19 31.34 -6.32
CA THR A 412 -55.40 31.35 -5.50
C THR A 412 -55.79 32.76 -5.07
N ASN A 413 -57.07 33.10 -5.19
CA ASN A 413 -57.62 34.41 -4.83
C ASN A 413 -58.80 34.31 -3.85
N THR A 414 -58.99 33.15 -3.22
CA THR A 414 -60.07 32.91 -2.24
C THR A 414 -59.52 32.35 -0.92
N LEU A 415 -60.17 32.71 0.19
CA LEU A 415 -59.84 32.17 1.52
C LEU A 415 -60.07 30.65 1.60
N LEU A 416 -61.08 30.13 0.90
CA LEU A 416 -61.34 28.69 0.81
C LEU A 416 -60.20 27.96 0.10
N GLY A 417 -59.70 28.52 -1.01
CA GLY A 417 -58.56 27.95 -1.73
C GLY A 417 -57.28 27.96 -0.91
N LEU A 418 -57.00 29.03 -0.15
CA LEU A 418 -55.86 29.08 0.78
C LEU A 418 -55.98 28.01 1.87
N ALA A 419 -57.15 27.85 2.48
CA ALA A 419 -57.39 26.82 3.50
C ALA A 419 -57.25 25.39 2.94
N GLN A 420 -57.65 25.16 1.69
CA GLN A 420 -57.47 23.88 1.02
C GLN A 420 -55.99 23.56 0.80
N ILE A 421 -55.18 24.54 0.35
CA ILE A 421 -53.74 24.37 0.18
C ILE A 421 -53.05 24.13 1.54
N GLU A 422 -53.46 24.84 2.58
CA GLU A 422 -52.93 24.65 3.95
C GLU A 422 -53.13 23.21 4.46
N GLN A 423 -54.29 22.61 4.17
CA GLN A 423 -54.67 21.26 4.57
C GLN A 423 -54.08 20.13 3.71
N GLN A 424 -53.41 20.43 2.58
CA GLN A 424 -52.79 19.40 1.74
C GLN A 424 -51.70 18.65 2.54
N ALA A 425 -51.79 17.33 2.52
CA ALA A 425 -50.80 16.46 3.15
C ALA A 425 -49.44 16.62 2.44
N ARG A 426 -48.39 16.83 3.24
CA ARG A 426 -47.01 16.98 2.77
C ARG A 426 -46.06 16.34 3.79
N PRO A 427 -44.91 15.78 3.35
CA PRO A 427 -43.90 15.31 4.28
C PRO A 427 -43.30 16.49 5.06
N SER A 428 -42.64 16.20 6.19
CA SER A 428 -41.76 17.18 6.82
C SER A 428 -40.58 17.49 5.90
N PHE A 429 -40.04 18.70 5.99
CA PHE A 429 -38.87 19.08 5.21
C PHE A 429 -37.65 18.20 5.52
N GLU A 430 -37.47 17.80 6.78
CA GLU A 430 -36.41 16.86 7.19
C GLU A 430 -36.51 15.51 6.49
N LEU A 431 -37.71 14.92 6.44
CA LEU A 431 -37.95 13.66 5.73
C LEU A 431 -37.68 13.79 4.22
N LEU A 432 -38.08 14.89 3.60
CA LEU A 432 -37.76 15.15 2.18
C LEU A 432 -36.25 15.20 1.97
N ALA A 433 -35.54 15.93 2.85
CA ALA A 433 -34.09 16.10 2.77
C ALA A 433 -33.35 14.77 2.98
N GLU A 434 -33.71 14.03 4.04
CA GLU A 434 -33.17 12.70 4.32
C GLU A 434 -33.44 11.74 3.16
N HIS A 435 -34.68 11.65 2.68
CA HIS A 435 -35.04 10.73 1.60
C HIS A 435 -34.24 10.99 0.32
N THR A 436 -34.19 12.24 -0.11
CA THR A 436 -33.49 12.64 -1.35
C THR A 436 -31.97 12.52 -1.21
N ALA A 437 -31.39 12.85 -0.06
CA ALA A 437 -29.96 12.65 0.19
C ALA A 437 -29.57 11.17 0.28
N ILE A 438 -30.38 10.34 0.95
CA ILE A 438 -30.16 8.88 1.01
C ILE A 438 -30.25 8.28 -0.40
N LEU A 439 -31.16 8.77 -1.24
CA LEU A 439 -31.24 8.32 -2.61
C LEU A 439 -29.97 8.69 -3.39
N CYS A 440 -29.50 9.94 -3.27
CA CYS A 440 -28.25 10.38 -3.90
C CYS A 440 -27.05 9.53 -3.43
N THR A 441 -26.82 9.40 -2.12
CA THR A 441 -25.69 8.64 -1.57
C THR A 441 -25.71 7.17 -1.95
N LYS A 442 -26.90 6.55 -2.01
CA LYS A 442 -27.04 5.17 -2.54
C LYS A 442 -26.66 5.07 -4.01
N THR A 443 -27.12 6.00 -4.85
CA THR A 443 -26.75 6.01 -6.27
C THR A 443 -25.25 6.26 -6.46
N LEU A 444 -24.67 7.23 -5.73
CA LEU A 444 -23.24 7.51 -5.78
C LEU A 444 -22.41 6.29 -5.35
N LYS A 445 -22.82 5.57 -4.31
CA LYS A 445 -22.16 4.34 -3.88
C LYS A 445 -22.14 3.24 -4.95
N GLU A 446 -23.22 3.11 -5.72
CA GLU A 446 -23.27 2.15 -6.84
C GLU A 446 -22.40 2.63 -8.01
N MET A 447 -22.33 3.93 -8.28
CA MET A 447 -21.47 4.50 -9.32
C MET A 447 -19.98 4.38 -8.97
N GLU A 448 -19.60 4.67 -7.73
CA GLU A 448 -18.24 4.50 -7.22
C GLU A 448 -17.81 3.02 -7.31
N TRP A 449 -18.70 2.08 -6.95
CA TRP A 449 -18.44 0.66 -7.14
C TRP A 449 -18.26 0.28 -8.62
N LEU A 450 -19.11 0.81 -9.52
CA LEU A 450 -19.00 0.55 -10.94
C LEU A 450 -17.65 1.01 -11.48
N ASP A 451 -17.13 2.13 -10.99
CA ASP A 451 -15.80 2.64 -11.35
C ASP A 451 -14.70 1.69 -10.88
N GLU A 452 -14.75 1.25 -9.62
CA GLU A 452 -13.79 0.29 -9.05
C GLU A 452 -13.83 -1.07 -9.77
N SER A 453 -15.00 -1.47 -10.26
CA SER A 453 -15.28 -2.83 -10.76
C SER A 453 -15.49 -2.87 -12.28
N LEU A 454 -15.07 -1.81 -12.99
CA LEU A 454 -15.42 -1.59 -14.39
C LEU A 454 -14.94 -2.72 -15.30
N ASP A 455 -13.71 -3.19 -15.10
CA ASP A 455 -13.12 -4.27 -15.91
C ASP A 455 -13.86 -5.59 -15.71
N PHE A 456 -14.28 -5.86 -14.48
CA PHE A 456 -15.11 -7.02 -14.16
C PHE A 456 -16.47 -6.93 -14.85
N VAL A 457 -17.15 -5.78 -14.76
CA VAL A 457 -18.46 -5.57 -15.42
C VAL A 457 -18.35 -5.70 -16.94
N LYS A 458 -17.30 -5.15 -17.56
CA LYS A 458 -17.01 -5.32 -18.99
C LYS A 458 -16.86 -6.80 -19.36
N MET A 459 -16.15 -7.57 -18.53
CA MET A 459 -16.01 -9.01 -18.73
C MET A 459 -17.35 -9.75 -18.62
N VAL A 460 -18.17 -9.43 -17.61
CA VAL A 460 -19.50 -10.02 -17.40
C VAL A 460 -20.39 -9.81 -18.63
N VAL A 461 -20.45 -8.57 -19.15
CA VAL A 461 -21.19 -8.24 -20.37
C VAL A 461 -20.65 -9.04 -21.56
N SER A 462 -19.33 -9.06 -21.75
CA SER A 462 -18.70 -9.79 -22.85
C SER A 462 -19.02 -11.29 -22.83
N VAL A 463 -18.93 -11.92 -21.67
CA VAL A 463 -19.17 -13.35 -21.48
C VAL A 463 -20.61 -13.72 -21.77
N LEU A 464 -21.58 -12.97 -21.23
CA LEU A 464 -22.99 -13.25 -21.43
C LEU A 464 -23.35 -13.15 -22.92
N ARG A 465 -22.85 -12.11 -23.60
CA ARG A 465 -23.02 -11.94 -25.04
C ARG A 465 -22.39 -13.05 -25.85
N LYS A 466 -21.13 -13.37 -25.59
CA LYS A 466 -20.42 -14.46 -26.27
C LYS A 466 -21.14 -15.78 -26.10
N SER A 467 -21.64 -16.06 -24.89
CA SER A 467 -22.40 -17.29 -24.61
C SER A 467 -23.71 -17.37 -25.40
N ALA A 468 -24.40 -16.24 -25.58
CA ALA A 468 -25.57 -16.15 -26.43
C ALA A 468 -25.22 -16.37 -27.92
N GLU A 469 -24.14 -15.74 -28.41
CA GLU A 469 -23.66 -15.91 -29.78
C GLU A 469 -23.19 -17.34 -30.07
N ASP A 470 -22.46 -17.96 -29.14
CA ASP A 470 -22.02 -19.35 -29.22
C ASP A 470 -23.21 -20.32 -29.27
N TYR A 471 -24.31 -20.01 -28.56
CA TYR A 471 -25.54 -20.79 -28.65
C TYR A 471 -26.22 -20.66 -30.03
N LEU A 472 -26.14 -19.50 -30.67
CA LEU A 472 -26.61 -19.33 -32.05
C LEU A 472 -25.73 -20.13 -33.03
N ILE A 473 -24.41 -20.15 -32.83
CA ILE A 473 -23.48 -20.97 -33.62
C ILE A 473 -23.83 -22.46 -33.50
N LEU A 474 -24.21 -22.94 -32.31
CA LEU A 474 -24.65 -24.31 -32.11
C LEU A 474 -25.84 -24.67 -33.02
N VAL A 475 -26.88 -23.85 -33.03
CA VAL A 475 -28.10 -24.14 -33.79
C VAL A 475 -27.98 -23.88 -35.28
N ASP A 476 -27.08 -22.99 -35.72
CA ASP A 476 -26.93 -22.66 -37.13
C ASP A 476 -25.84 -23.48 -37.82
N LYS A 477 -24.67 -23.61 -37.19
CA LYS A 477 -23.50 -24.26 -37.80
C LYS A 477 -23.36 -25.69 -37.32
N TYR A 478 -23.26 -25.91 -36.02
CA TYR A 478 -22.95 -27.24 -35.49
C TYR A 478 -24.07 -28.26 -35.72
N GLN A 479 -25.32 -27.81 -35.79
CA GLN A 479 -26.41 -28.65 -36.27
C GLN A 479 -26.14 -29.19 -37.68
N GLN A 480 -25.67 -28.33 -38.60
CA GLN A 480 -25.37 -28.72 -39.98
C GLN A 480 -24.16 -29.65 -40.04
N ASP A 481 -23.12 -29.35 -39.26
CA ASP A 481 -21.93 -30.21 -39.14
C ASP A 481 -22.32 -31.62 -38.66
N LEU A 482 -23.18 -31.72 -37.64
CA LEU A 482 -23.68 -33.00 -37.13
C LEU A 482 -24.53 -33.76 -38.17
N ILE A 483 -25.38 -33.04 -38.92
CA ILE A 483 -26.16 -33.61 -40.02
C ILE A 483 -25.23 -34.19 -41.09
N GLN A 484 -24.22 -33.44 -41.51
CA GLN A 484 -23.25 -33.89 -42.51
C GLN A 484 -22.50 -35.14 -42.03
N ILE A 485 -22.01 -35.14 -40.78
CA ILE A 485 -21.33 -36.29 -40.17
C ILE A 485 -22.22 -37.53 -40.18
N GLY A 486 -23.49 -37.41 -39.78
CA GLY A 486 -24.42 -38.53 -39.77
C GLY A 486 -24.74 -39.07 -41.16
N LEU A 487 -25.00 -38.17 -42.14
CA LEU A 487 -25.28 -38.56 -43.52
C LEU A 487 -24.09 -39.24 -44.19
N ASP A 488 -22.87 -38.73 -44.00
CA ASP A 488 -21.63 -39.33 -44.51
C ASP A 488 -21.40 -40.75 -43.98
N ASN A 489 -21.97 -41.07 -42.81
CA ASN A 489 -21.89 -42.38 -42.17
C ASN A 489 -23.19 -43.18 -42.26
N SER A 490 -24.12 -42.79 -43.16
CA SER A 490 -25.39 -43.49 -43.41
C SER A 490 -26.29 -43.66 -42.18
N ILE A 491 -26.25 -42.70 -41.24
CA ILE A 491 -27.14 -42.66 -40.08
C ILE A 491 -28.49 -42.05 -40.48
N GLU A 492 -29.57 -42.62 -39.94
CA GLU A 492 -30.92 -42.12 -40.18
C GLU A 492 -31.11 -40.71 -39.60
N THR A 493 -31.81 -39.85 -40.34
CA THR A 493 -32.04 -38.45 -39.96
C THR A 493 -32.79 -38.31 -38.63
N GLU A 494 -33.65 -39.27 -38.28
CA GLU A 494 -34.36 -39.30 -37.01
C GLU A 494 -33.39 -39.42 -35.81
N GLU A 495 -32.38 -40.30 -35.91
CA GLU A 495 -31.37 -40.46 -34.87
C GLU A 495 -30.45 -39.24 -34.77
N ILE A 496 -30.02 -38.65 -35.89
CA ILE A 496 -29.24 -37.40 -35.89
C ILE A 496 -30.03 -36.28 -35.19
N THR A 497 -31.33 -36.16 -35.49
CA THR A 497 -32.22 -35.16 -34.88
C THR A 497 -32.32 -35.35 -33.38
N LYS A 498 -32.40 -36.60 -32.92
CA LYS A 498 -32.41 -36.95 -31.50
C LYS A 498 -31.09 -36.58 -30.81
N TRP A 499 -29.94 -36.87 -31.42
CA TRP A 499 -28.64 -36.51 -30.86
C TRP A 499 -28.47 -34.99 -30.76
N PHE A 500 -28.93 -34.26 -31.78
CA PHE A 500 -28.92 -32.80 -31.73
C PHE A 500 -29.83 -32.24 -30.64
N ALA A 501 -31.03 -32.82 -30.46
CA ALA A 501 -31.94 -32.42 -29.39
C ALA A 501 -31.33 -32.65 -28.00
N GLU A 502 -30.63 -33.77 -27.80
CA GLU A 502 -29.87 -34.03 -26.58
C GLU A 502 -28.78 -32.97 -26.36
N TRP A 503 -27.95 -32.71 -27.37
CA TRP A 503 -26.88 -31.72 -27.30
C TRP A 503 -27.40 -30.30 -27.01
N ARG A 504 -28.46 -29.90 -27.71
CA ARG A 504 -29.14 -28.62 -27.53
C ARG A 504 -29.63 -28.45 -26.09
N ASN A 505 -30.20 -29.49 -25.49
CA ASN A 505 -30.66 -29.45 -24.10
C ASN A 505 -29.50 -29.27 -23.10
N GLU A 506 -28.38 -29.97 -23.30
CA GLU A 506 -27.20 -29.82 -22.44
C GLU A 506 -26.61 -28.39 -22.53
N ARG A 507 -26.52 -27.85 -23.75
CA ARG A 507 -26.04 -26.48 -23.99
C ARG A 507 -26.99 -25.43 -23.39
N LEU A 508 -28.30 -25.67 -23.48
CA LEU A 508 -29.31 -24.80 -22.86
C LEU A 508 -29.23 -24.83 -21.33
N SER A 509 -28.95 -26.00 -20.74
CA SER A 509 -28.72 -26.12 -19.30
C SER A 509 -27.50 -25.31 -18.84
N LEU A 510 -26.39 -25.40 -19.59
CA LEU A 510 -25.19 -24.59 -19.34
C LEU A 510 -25.49 -23.09 -19.40
N LEU A 511 -26.16 -22.63 -20.46
CA LEU A 511 -26.51 -21.22 -20.66
C LEU A 511 -27.36 -20.68 -19.50
N LYS A 512 -28.28 -21.48 -18.94
CA LYS A 512 -29.08 -21.11 -17.77
C LYS A 512 -28.25 -20.93 -16.51
N GLN A 513 -27.15 -21.66 -16.36
CA GLN A 513 -26.28 -21.56 -15.18
C GLN A 513 -25.31 -20.38 -15.23
N ILE A 514 -25.00 -19.83 -16.41
CA ILE A 514 -24.12 -18.67 -16.52
C ILE A 514 -24.70 -17.46 -15.76
N GLN A 515 -26.00 -17.19 -15.89
CA GLN A 515 -26.63 -16.02 -15.26
C GLN A 515 -26.49 -16.01 -13.72
N PRO A 516 -26.84 -17.08 -12.96
CA PRO A 516 -26.61 -17.14 -11.51
C PRO A 516 -25.17 -16.85 -11.06
N LEU A 517 -24.17 -17.27 -11.84
CA LEU A 517 -22.76 -17.00 -11.54
C LEU A 517 -22.42 -15.52 -11.69
N LEU A 518 -22.85 -14.91 -12.80
CA LEU A 518 -22.64 -13.48 -13.05
C LEU A 518 -23.36 -12.62 -12.00
N ASP A 519 -24.62 -12.96 -11.68
CA ASP A 519 -25.40 -12.27 -10.65
C ASP A 519 -24.76 -12.38 -9.26
N ALA A 520 -24.18 -13.53 -8.93
CA ALA A 520 -23.49 -13.72 -7.65
C ALA A 520 -22.26 -12.82 -7.52
N GLY A 521 -21.53 -12.58 -8.61
CA GLY A 521 -20.44 -11.60 -8.67
C GLY A 521 -20.93 -10.16 -8.56
N LEU A 522 -21.88 -9.77 -9.42
CA LEU A 522 -22.45 -8.42 -9.44
C LEU A 522 -23.11 -8.02 -8.11
N ASN A 523 -23.66 -8.98 -7.37
CA ASN A 523 -24.26 -8.76 -6.06
C ASN A 523 -23.30 -9.04 -4.88
N ARG A 524 -22.01 -9.25 -5.18
CA ARG A 524 -20.94 -9.45 -4.19
C ARG A 524 -21.18 -10.62 -3.22
N ILE A 525 -21.92 -11.63 -3.67
CA ILE A 525 -22.11 -12.90 -2.95
C ILE A 525 -20.82 -13.73 -3.01
N ILE A 526 -20.15 -13.68 -4.17
CA ILE A 526 -18.81 -14.19 -4.40
C ILE A 526 -17.94 -13.06 -4.94
N ASP A 527 -16.63 -13.12 -4.70
CA ASP A 527 -15.73 -12.09 -5.21
C ASP A 527 -15.53 -12.19 -6.73
N GLU A 528 -15.16 -11.06 -7.33
CA GLU A 528 -15.02 -10.89 -8.77
C GLU A 528 -13.97 -11.84 -9.35
N GLN A 529 -12.83 -12.00 -8.67
CA GLN A 529 -11.78 -12.90 -9.11
C GLN A 529 -12.25 -14.36 -9.13
N THR A 530 -13.01 -14.78 -8.12
CA THR A 530 -13.62 -16.11 -8.09
C THR A 530 -14.53 -16.34 -9.29
N VAL A 531 -15.36 -15.36 -9.68
CA VAL A 531 -16.17 -15.47 -10.90
C VAL A 531 -15.27 -15.65 -12.12
N LEU A 532 -14.26 -14.79 -12.26
CA LEU A 532 -13.33 -14.83 -13.39
C LEU A 532 -12.57 -16.16 -13.48
N ASP A 533 -12.27 -16.80 -12.35
CA ASP A 533 -11.60 -18.11 -12.32
C ASP A 533 -12.54 -19.27 -12.68
N VAL A 534 -13.87 -19.13 -12.47
CA VAL A 534 -14.87 -20.13 -12.87
C VAL A 534 -15.15 -20.10 -14.38
N LEU A 535 -15.11 -18.91 -15.01
CA LEU A 535 -15.47 -18.76 -16.43
C LEU A 535 -14.67 -19.67 -17.38
N PRO A 536 -13.33 -19.82 -17.25
CA PRO A 536 -12.56 -20.76 -18.06
C PRO A 536 -12.99 -22.22 -17.87
N CYS A 537 -13.40 -22.62 -16.66
CA CYS A 537 -13.88 -23.97 -16.40
C CYS A 537 -15.17 -24.25 -17.19
N ILE A 538 -16.08 -23.27 -17.25
CA ILE A 538 -17.33 -23.35 -18.02
C ILE A 538 -17.04 -23.40 -19.53
N GLU A 539 -16.15 -22.56 -20.02
CA GLU A 539 -15.76 -22.54 -21.44
C GLU A 539 -15.10 -23.86 -21.86
N GLN A 540 -14.24 -24.42 -21.02
CA GLN A 540 -13.63 -25.72 -21.27
C GLN A 540 -14.68 -26.84 -21.30
N TYR A 541 -15.60 -26.89 -20.33
CA TYR A 541 -16.69 -27.87 -20.31
C TYR A 541 -17.58 -27.78 -21.56
N GLN A 542 -17.95 -26.55 -21.97
CA GLN A 542 -18.67 -26.29 -23.22
C GLN A 542 -17.95 -26.91 -24.43
N ASN A 543 -16.66 -26.62 -24.57
CA ASN A 543 -15.87 -27.10 -25.71
C ASN A 543 -15.77 -28.63 -25.72
N GLU A 544 -15.55 -29.26 -24.57
CA GLU A 544 -15.47 -30.72 -24.45
C GLU A 544 -16.82 -31.40 -24.75
N LEU A 545 -17.93 -30.78 -24.32
CA LEU A 545 -19.30 -31.22 -24.64
C LEU A 545 -19.56 -31.15 -26.15
N ASP A 546 -19.20 -30.04 -26.79
CA ASP A 546 -19.37 -29.84 -28.22
C ASP A 546 -18.53 -30.87 -29.02
N GLN A 547 -17.28 -31.12 -28.60
CA GLN A 547 -16.43 -32.15 -29.20
C GLN A 547 -16.97 -33.57 -28.99
N PHE A 548 -17.60 -33.86 -27.85
CA PHE A 548 -18.21 -35.16 -27.62
C PHE A 548 -19.28 -35.48 -28.69
N TYR A 549 -20.18 -34.53 -28.96
CA TYR A 549 -21.23 -34.74 -29.96
C TYR A 549 -20.69 -34.80 -31.39
N LEU A 550 -19.70 -33.97 -31.73
CA LEU A 550 -19.11 -33.95 -33.07
C LEU A 550 -18.18 -35.14 -33.36
N GLN A 551 -17.45 -35.66 -32.37
CA GLN A 551 -16.39 -36.64 -32.61
C GLN A 551 -16.67 -38.03 -32.04
N LYS A 552 -17.34 -38.13 -30.88
CA LYS A 552 -17.47 -39.40 -30.14
C LYS A 552 -18.86 -40.03 -30.25
N ARG A 553 -19.93 -39.22 -30.33
CA ARG A 553 -21.32 -39.71 -30.29
C ARG A 553 -21.63 -40.75 -31.38
N LEU A 554 -21.11 -40.56 -32.59
CA LEU A 554 -21.24 -41.49 -33.71
C LEU A 554 -20.58 -42.85 -33.41
N GLY A 555 -19.39 -42.85 -32.82
CA GLY A 555 -18.67 -44.07 -32.47
C GLY A 555 -19.43 -44.91 -31.43
N ILE A 556 -20.06 -44.25 -30.46
CA ILE A 556 -20.92 -44.90 -29.48
C ILE A 556 -22.12 -45.57 -30.16
N HIS A 557 -22.82 -44.85 -31.06
CA HIS A 557 -23.95 -45.40 -31.76
C HIS A 557 -23.59 -46.63 -32.62
N THR A 558 -22.56 -46.50 -33.46
CA THR A 558 -22.11 -47.58 -34.35
C THR A 558 -21.68 -48.84 -33.60
N THR A 559 -21.17 -48.70 -32.37
CA THR A 559 -20.81 -49.84 -31.51
C THR A 559 -22.03 -50.67 -31.09
N TYR A 560 -23.17 -50.02 -30.84
CA TYR A 560 -24.35 -50.67 -30.23
C TYR A 560 -25.54 -50.88 -31.16
N ALA A 561 -25.58 -50.23 -32.34
CA ALA A 561 -26.72 -50.25 -33.27
C ALA A 561 -27.24 -51.66 -33.62
N PHE A 562 -26.36 -52.67 -33.70
CA PHE A 562 -26.71 -54.05 -34.07
C PHE A 562 -26.68 -55.05 -32.91
N GLN A 563 -26.52 -54.58 -31.67
CA GLN A 563 -26.48 -55.45 -30.49
C GLN A 563 -27.89 -55.68 -29.90
N PRO A 564 -28.16 -56.86 -29.31
CA PRO A 564 -29.36 -57.07 -28.51
C PRO A 564 -29.44 -56.04 -27.36
N ASN A 565 -30.60 -55.40 -27.19
CA ASN A 565 -30.80 -54.27 -26.27
C ASN A 565 -29.83 -53.09 -26.51
N GLY A 566 -29.29 -52.96 -27.74
CA GLY A 566 -28.26 -51.99 -28.13
C GLY A 566 -28.62 -50.55 -27.80
N HIS A 567 -29.85 -50.12 -28.10
CA HIS A 567 -30.32 -48.76 -27.78
C HIS A 567 -30.21 -48.40 -26.28
N ARG A 568 -30.42 -49.38 -25.37
CA ARG A 568 -30.27 -49.16 -23.92
C ARG A 568 -28.80 -49.07 -23.52
N GLN A 569 -27.95 -49.89 -24.13
CA GLN A 569 -26.50 -49.84 -23.90
C GLN A 569 -25.90 -48.52 -24.42
N GLU A 570 -26.37 -48.05 -25.58
CA GLU A 570 -25.99 -46.78 -26.18
C GLU A 570 -26.31 -45.59 -25.25
N LYS A 571 -27.55 -45.52 -24.74
CA LYS A 571 -27.96 -44.46 -23.78
C LYS A 571 -27.07 -44.47 -22.54
N LEU A 572 -26.80 -45.64 -21.95
CA LEU A 572 -25.92 -45.76 -20.79
C LEU A 572 -24.44 -45.42 -21.09
N GLU A 573 -23.94 -45.65 -22.31
CA GLU A 573 -22.60 -45.19 -22.73
C GLU A 573 -22.54 -43.69 -22.90
N LYS A 574 -23.56 -43.11 -23.53
CA LYS A 574 -23.67 -41.66 -23.64
C LYS A 574 -23.70 -40.99 -22.27
N GLU A 575 -24.54 -41.45 -21.33
CA GLU A 575 -24.59 -40.87 -19.97
C GLU A 575 -23.27 -41.07 -19.21
N GLN A 576 -22.57 -42.19 -19.43
CA GLN A 576 -21.27 -42.42 -18.80
C GLN A 576 -20.22 -41.42 -19.30
N GLU A 577 -20.15 -41.16 -20.61
CA GLU A 577 -19.22 -40.16 -21.15
C GLU A 577 -19.57 -38.74 -20.68
N LEU A 578 -20.86 -38.37 -20.62
CA LEU A 578 -21.27 -37.07 -20.06
C LEU A 578 -20.93 -36.95 -18.57
N THR A 579 -21.07 -38.03 -17.79
CA THR A 579 -20.63 -38.08 -16.37
C THR A 579 -19.15 -37.76 -16.25
N LYS A 580 -18.31 -38.29 -17.15
CA LYS A 580 -16.86 -38.01 -17.16
C LYS A 580 -16.57 -36.54 -17.43
N LEU A 581 -17.28 -35.91 -18.37
CA LEU A 581 -17.13 -34.48 -18.63
C LEU A 581 -17.51 -33.64 -17.40
N VAL A 582 -18.64 -33.95 -16.75
CA VAL A 582 -19.06 -33.27 -15.51
C VAL A 582 -18.02 -33.49 -14.40
N HIS A 583 -17.44 -34.68 -14.28
CA HIS A 583 -16.38 -34.94 -13.30
C HIS A 583 -15.11 -34.11 -13.58
N GLN A 584 -14.68 -34.03 -14.84
CA GLN A 584 -13.53 -33.21 -15.24
C GLN A 584 -13.74 -31.72 -14.94
N PHE A 585 -14.94 -31.20 -15.23
CA PHE A 585 -15.32 -29.84 -14.84
C PHE A 585 -15.20 -29.63 -13.32
N MET A 586 -15.65 -30.58 -12.51
CA MET A 586 -15.58 -30.49 -11.05
C MET A 586 -14.16 -30.52 -10.50
N GLN A 587 -13.27 -31.31 -11.12
CA GLN A 587 -11.86 -31.34 -10.78
C GLN A 587 -11.16 -30.01 -11.11
N GLN A 588 -11.57 -29.35 -12.18
CA GLN A 588 -11.06 -28.01 -12.51
C GLN A 588 -11.55 -26.99 -11.50
N LEU A 589 -12.85 -27.05 -11.19
CA LEU A 589 -13.50 -26.16 -10.23
C LEU A 589 -12.98 -26.33 -8.80
N GLU A 590 -12.50 -27.53 -8.42
CA GLU A 590 -11.90 -27.81 -7.11
C GLU A 590 -10.83 -26.77 -6.73
N LYS A 591 -9.94 -26.44 -7.68
CA LYS A 591 -8.89 -25.44 -7.45
C LYS A 591 -9.46 -24.07 -7.10
N VAL A 592 -10.51 -23.66 -7.81
CA VAL A 592 -11.19 -22.38 -7.57
C VAL A 592 -11.89 -22.40 -6.22
N ILE A 593 -12.61 -23.48 -5.89
CA ILE A 593 -13.30 -23.66 -4.61
C ILE A 593 -12.32 -23.48 -3.44
N PHE A 594 -11.17 -24.15 -3.46
CA PHE A 594 -10.24 -24.09 -2.34
C PHE A 594 -9.40 -22.79 -2.28
N ASN A 595 -9.36 -22.01 -3.37
CA ASN A 595 -8.76 -20.69 -3.40
C ASN A 595 -9.69 -19.57 -2.90
N THR A 596 -11.00 -19.83 -2.77
CA THR A 596 -11.95 -18.82 -2.24
C THR A 596 -11.66 -18.43 -0.79
N GLN A 597 -11.98 -17.18 -0.45
CA GLN A 597 -11.62 -16.58 0.84
C GLN A 597 -12.54 -17.04 1.98
N THR A 598 -13.80 -17.37 1.69
CA THR A 598 -14.80 -17.68 2.72
C THR A 598 -15.48 -19.02 2.51
N THR A 599 -15.87 -19.68 3.61
CA THR A 599 -16.66 -20.92 3.54
C THR A 599 -18.00 -20.73 2.83
N ALA A 600 -18.60 -19.54 2.90
CA ALA A 600 -19.84 -19.23 2.19
C ALA A 600 -19.66 -19.31 0.67
N GLN A 601 -18.57 -18.75 0.13
CA GLN A 601 -18.22 -18.85 -1.29
C GLN A 601 -17.98 -20.30 -1.72
N LYS A 602 -17.28 -21.10 -0.89
CA LYS A 602 -17.06 -22.54 -1.13
C LYS A 602 -18.38 -23.29 -1.29
N ILE A 603 -19.29 -23.09 -0.34
CA ILE A 603 -20.62 -23.73 -0.36
C ILE A 603 -21.41 -23.27 -1.59
N TRP A 604 -21.33 -21.99 -1.95
CA TRP A 604 -22.02 -21.45 -3.12
C TRP A 604 -21.54 -22.13 -4.41
N LEU A 605 -20.22 -22.21 -4.64
CA LEU A 605 -19.63 -22.85 -5.83
C LEU A 605 -19.96 -24.34 -5.94
N ILE A 606 -20.03 -25.05 -4.81
CA ILE A 606 -20.44 -26.46 -4.79
C ILE A 606 -21.90 -26.61 -5.20
N ARG A 607 -22.79 -25.79 -4.64
CA ARG A 607 -24.21 -25.85 -5.00
C ARG A 607 -24.46 -25.44 -6.44
N PHE A 608 -23.72 -24.46 -6.92
CA PHE A 608 -23.71 -24.03 -8.31
C PHE A 608 -23.36 -25.20 -9.24
N SER A 609 -22.30 -25.94 -8.93
CA SER A 609 -21.82 -27.02 -9.78
C SER A 609 -22.66 -28.31 -9.65
N GLU A 610 -23.26 -28.57 -8.49
CA GLU A 610 -24.13 -29.73 -8.22
C GLU A 610 -25.30 -29.86 -9.21
N VAL A 611 -25.75 -28.77 -9.84
CA VAL A 611 -26.85 -28.80 -10.82
C VAL A 611 -26.55 -29.76 -11.98
N TRP A 612 -25.34 -29.75 -12.54
CA TRP A 612 -24.96 -30.65 -13.62
C TRP A 612 -24.86 -32.11 -13.16
N GLN A 613 -24.41 -32.34 -11.94
CA GLN A 613 -24.37 -33.68 -11.37
C GLN A 613 -25.78 -34.25 -11.13
N GLN A 614 -26.72 -33.41 -10.68
CA GLN A 614 -28.11 -33.80 -10.48
C GLN A 614 -28.78 -34.10 -11.83
N GLY A 615 -28.51 -33.32 -12.87
CA GLY A 615 -29.03 -33.54 -14.23
C GLY A 615 -28.75 -34.95 -14.74
N VAL A 616 -27.49 -35.39 -14.68
CA VAL A 616 -27.08 -36.74 -15.14
C VAL A 616 -27.76 -37.86 -14.34
N VAL A 617 -27.84 -37.71 -13.02
CA VAL A 617 -28.50 -38.70 -12.15
C VAL A 617 -30.00 -38.79 -12.45
N ASN A 618 -30.66 -37.66 -12.68
CA ASN A 618 -32.08 -37.61 -13.01
C ASN A 618 -32.35 -38.23 -14.38
N GLU A 619 -31.53 -37.96 -15.40
CA GLU A 619 -31.64 -38.57 -16.74
C GLU A 619 -31.55 -40.10 -16.69
N ILE A 620 -30.59 -40.63 -15.92
CA ILE A 620 -30.46 -42.09 -15.73
C ILE A 620 -31.69 -42.64 -15.00
N THR A 621 -32.18 -41.94 -13.98
CA THR A 621 -33.36 -42.36 -13.19
C THR A 621 -34.63 -42.39 -14.03
N ASP A 622 -34.88 -41.32 -14.80
CA ASP A 622 -36.04 -41.18 -15.69
C ASP A 622 -36.01 -42.21 -16.81
N PHE A 623 -34.83 -42.49 -17.37
CA PHE A 623 -34.64 -43.54 -18.37
C PHE A 623 -35.04 -44.91 -17.83
N LEU A 624 -34.57 -45.27 -16.64
CA LEU A 624 -34.90 -46.54 -16.00
C LEU A 624 -36.41 -46.66 -15.71
N ALA A 625 -37.05 -45.54 -15.34
CA ALA A 625 -38.48 -45.51 -15.11
C ALA A 625 -39.30 -45.72 -16.37
N LYS A 626 -38.94 -45.04 -17.47
CA LYS A 626 -39.64 -45.13 -18.76
C LYS A 626 -39.55 -46.53 -19.38
N GLU A 627 -38.41 -47.21 -19.22
CA GLU A 627 -38.17 -48.54 -19.79
C GLU A 627 -38.85 -49.69 -19.02
N GLN A 628 -39.64 -49.38 -17.98
CA GLN A 628 -40.31 -50.36 -17.09
C GLN A 628 -39.34 -51.41 -16.51
N LEU A 629 -38.05 -51.07 -16.40
CA LEU A 629 -37.05 -51.88 -15.71
C LEU A 629 -37.25 -51.85 -14.18
N ILE A 630 -38.27 -51.12 -13.73
CA ILE A 630 -38.67 -50.92 -12.33
C ILE A 630 -39.23 -52.18 -11.67
N GLU A 631 -39.73 -53.18 -12.42
CA GLU A 631 -40.35 -54.39 -11.85
C GLU A 631 -39.34 -55.43 -11.31
N ARG A 632 -38.02 -55.16 -11.35
CA ARG A 632 -37.01 -55.91 -10.58
C ARG A 632 -36.63 -55.12 -9.33
N ASP A 633 -37.39 -55.34 -8.24
CA ASP A 633 -37.26 -54.66 -6.94
C ASP A 633 -35.80 -54.51 -6.44
N ASP A 634 -34.93 -55.49 -6.74
CA ASP A 634 -33.55 -55.55 -6.28
C ASP A 634 -32.64 -54.48 -6.91
N VAL A 635 -32.93 -54.08 -8.15
CA VAL A 635 -32.08 -53.17 -8.94
C VAL A 635 -32.42 -51.72 -8.59
N VAL A 636 -33.71 -51.40 -8.50
CA VAL A 636 -34.22 -50.04 -8.21
C VAL A 636 -33.89 -49.57 -6.79
N LEU A 637 -34.00 -50.44 -5.78
CA LEU A 637 -33.78 -50.07 -4.38
C LEU A 637 -32.30 -49.79 -4.08
N ILE A 638 -31.41 -50.67 -4.56
CA ILE A 638 -29.95 -50.47 -4.50
C ILE A 638 -29.54 -49.23 -5.29
N MET A 639 -30.15 -48.98 -6.46
CA MET A 639 -29.83 -47.83 -7.30
C MET A 639 -30.26 -46.50 -6.72
N SER A 640 -31.48 -46.37 -6.19
CA SER A 640 -31.96 -45.09 -5.68
C SER A 640 -31.26 -44.70 -4.37
N GLU A 641 -30.93 -45.66 -3.50
CA GLU A 641 -30.22 -45.38 -2.25
C GLU A 641 -28.75 -45.04 -2.50
N GLU A 642 -28.08 -45.75 -3.42
CA GLU A 642 -26.68 -45.47 -3.75
C GLU A 642 -26.54 -44.15 -4.54
N LEU A 643 -27.43 -43.84 -5.48
CA LEU A 643 -27.46 -42.52 -6.16
C LEU A 643 -27.74 -41.37 -5.18
N ARG A 644 -28.60 -41.59 -4.18
CA ARG A 644 -28.91 -40.58 -3.15
C ARG A 644 -27.78 -40.41 -2.12
N LYS A 645 -27.04 -41.47 -1.77
CA LYS A 645 -25.82 -41.36 -0.95
C LYS A 645 -24.72 -40.62 -1.70
N VAL A 646 -24.54 -40.94 -2.98
CA VAL A 646 -23.62 -40.24 -3.88
C VAL A 646 -23.92 -38.73 -3.95
N GLN A 647 -25.20 -38.32 -3.87
CA GLN A 647 -25.61 -36.92 -3.81
C GLN A 647 -25.23 -36.19 -2.51
N GLN A 648 -25.09 -36.87 -1.36
CA GLN A 648 -24.88 -36.22 -0.05
C GLN A 648 -23.40 -36.07 0.38
N GLN A 649 -22.47 -36.77 -0.28
CA GLN A 649 -21.08 -36.90 0.19
C GLN A 649 -20.20 -35.64 -0.05
N ASN A 650 -20.46 -34.86 -1.11
CA ASN A 650 -19.55 -33.77 -1.52
C ASN A 650 -19.55 -32.57 -0.56
N LEU A 651 -20.71 -32.18 -0.05
CA LEU A 651 -20.83 -31.00 0.84
C LEU A 651 -20.12 -31.24 2.19
N ALA A 652 -20.24 -32.44 2.76
CA ALA A 652 -19.60 -32.77 4.02
C ALA A 652 -18.07 -32.87 3.90
N ALA A 653 -17.57 -33.42 2.80
CA ALA A 653 -16.14 -33.56 2.53
C ALA A 653 -15.46 -32.20 2.24
N CYS A 654 -16.14 -31.28 1.55
CA CYS A 654 -15.62 -29.92 1.34
C CYS A 654 -15.41 -29.14 2.63
N LEU A 655 -16.27 -29.34 3.63
CA LEU A 655 -16.13 -28.68 4.93
C LEU A 655 -14.93 -29.18 5.75
N GLN A 656 -14.25 -30.25 5.31
CA GLN A 656 -13.04 -30.78 5.93
C GLN A 656 -11.78 -30.17 5.30
N ASP A 657 -11.42 -30.58 4.08
CA ASP A 657 -10.25 -30.09 3.34
C ASP A 657 -10.28 -30.48 1.85
N ALA A 658 -9.31 -29.97 1.08
CA ALA A 658 -9.19 -30.21 -0.36
C ALA A 658 -8.97 -31.68 -0.71
N GLN A 659 -8.12 -32.37 0.07
CA GLN A 659 -7.83 -33.78 -0.17
C GLN A 659 -9.09 -34.62 0.04
N SER A 660 -9.81 -34.40 1.13
CA SER A 660 -11.06 -35.08 1.48
C SER A 660 -12.14 -34.85 0.41
N TYR A 661 -12.25 -33.63 -0.12
CA TYR A 661 -13.15 -33.31 -1.23
C TYR A 661 -12.76 -34.03 -2.53
N SER A 662 -11.48 -34.02 -2.91
CA SER A 662 -10.98 -34.71 -4.10
C SER A 662 -11.19 -36.23 -4.02
N GLU A 663 -10.94 -36.82 -2.85
CA GLU A 663 -11.19 -38.24 -2.56
C GLU A 663 -12.69 -38.57 -2.67
N ALA A 664 -13.57 -37.73 -2.12
CA ALA A 664 -15.01 -37.88 -2.25
C ALA A 664 -15.48 -37.79 -3.71
N LEU A 665 -14.93 -36.84 -4.48
CA LEU A 665 -15.24 -36.67 -5.89
C LEU A 665 -14.81 -37.90 -6.73
N ALA A 666 -13.61 -38.43 -6.49
CA ALA A 666 -13.10 -39.63 -7.15
C ALA A 666 -13.88 -40.90 -6.76
N GLN A 667 -14.22 -41.04 -5.48
CA GLN A 667 -15.02 -42.15 -4.99
C GLN A 667 -16.42 -42.14 -5.62
N ARG A 668 -17.03 -40.96 -5.72
CA ARG A 668 -18.31 -40.75 -6.42
C ARG A 668 -18.26 -41.16 -7.88
N GLU A 669 -17.22 -40.76 -8.63
CA GLU A 669 -17.06 -41.16 -10.03
C GLU A 669 -17.00 -42.69 -10.17
N LYS A 670 -16.22 -43.34 -9.30
CA LYS A 670 -16.11 -44.79 -9.25
C LYS A 670 -17.44 -45.46 -8.93
N ASP A 671 -18.23 -44.90 -8.02
CA ASP A 671 -19.54 -45.45 -7.65
C ASP A 671 -20.55 -45.32 -8.79
N VAL A 672 -20.61 -44.17 -9.47
CA VAL A 672 -21.48 -43.97 -10.65
C VAL A 672 -21.05 -44.90 -11.80
N ASN A 673 -19.75 -45.01 -12.10
CA ASN A 673 -19.25 -45.92 -13.12
C ASN A 673 -19.57 -47.39 -12.79
N THR A 674 -19.41 -47.79 -11.54
CA THR A 674 -19.75 -49.14 -11.07
C THR A 674 -21.25 -49.41 -11.21
N LEU A 675 -22.08 -48.41 -10.93
CA LEU A 675 -23.52 -48.50 -11.07
C LEU A 675 -23.94 -48.69 -12.54
N ILE A 676 -23.41 -47.86 -13.45
CA ILE A 676 -23.64 -47.99 -14.90
C ILE A 676 -23.16 -49.35 -15.41
N PHE A 677 -22.02 -49.86 -14.94
CA PHE A 677 -21.55 -51.19 -15.31
C PHE A 677 -22.51 -52.31 -14.87
N LYS A 678 -23.00 -52.25 -13.62
CA LYS A 678 -24.00 -53.21 -13.11
C LYS A 678 -25.30 -53.14 -13.93
N MET A 679 -25.74 -51.94 -14.31
CA MET A 679 -26.89 -51.73 -15.21
C MET A 679 -26.71 -52.44 -16.54
N ARG A 680 -25.59 -52.21 -17.23
CA ARG A 680 -25.34 -52.84 -18.54
C ARG A 680 -25.32 -54.36 -18.46
N LYS A 681 -24.69 -54.91 -17.43
CA LYS A 681 -24.68 -56.37 -17.20
C LYS A 681 -26.07 -56.93 -16.94
N ALA A 682 -26.94 -56.18 -16.27
CA ALA A 682 -28.33 -56.57 -16.04
C ALA A 682 -29.18 -56.51 -17.31
N LEU A 683 -28.88 -55.60 -18.24
CA LEU A 683 -29.56 -55.43 -19.53
C LEU A 683 -29.12 -56.44 -20.60
N GLN A 684 -27.94 -57.04 -20.45
CA GLN A 684 -27.45 -58.12 -21.32
C GLN A 684 -28.06 -59.49 -20.98
N LYS A 685 -28.70 -59.62 -19.81
CA LYS A 685 -29.44 -60.80 -19.37
C LYS A 685 -30.91 -60.64 -19.69
#